data_AF-A0A0T5P4X5-F1
#
_entry.id   AF-A0A0T5P4X5-F1
#
_cell.length_a   1.000
_cell.length_b   1.000
_cell.length_c   1.000
_cell.angle_alpha   90.00
_cell.angle_beta   90.00
_cell.angle_gamma   90.00
#
_symmetry.space_group_name_H-M   'P 1'
#
loop_
_entity.id
_entity.type
_entity.pdbx_description
1 polymer ?
#
loop_
_entity_poly.entity_id
_entity_poly.type
_entity_poly.pdbx_seq_one_letter_code
_entity_poly.pdbx_strand_id
1 'polypeptide(L)'
;MLNWLRLSLMLICLAMPAGAQDAEAPIQQVLQEHADIIAKSSRRTIGPAIDALANSGLSEARLVLAKWQNKEMWQNEETGLFVFAEEIDRDTLRVFDFADGAEIGEVPDDDYDQLKPNSGIRGMIGAALVQFQLTDPDADMRRQALDAIERDAEASHLAALRKALDAEDNATIAARMDRLERLLAIRFEEDEATRIAAIESFNGDLGVDVRATLNPLLVTRLETAADLPDSPDVARELKPGSEALSLEAAYDLLVSEGIAKPRISRADKRAALVANIEDGSVAGVQVATLDSESARDMAYAALAETGVVEPVAAESEIDAALSSQVFFERYVGAPPEIALAAASVLQSIENKVALNQAFDLGLDALSLASIYFLAAIGLAITFGVMGVINMAHGEFIMMGAYTGYVVQQIVPDYTVSIILALPLAFAITFGAGVAMERLVIRWLYHRPLETLLATFGISIALQQIAKNIFGTQARPLTSPDWLDGSLVFNDIVAISYIRIAIFVLALLFLAMFLLVMNRTRLGLEVRAVTQNPRMAASMGINPDRINMLTFGFGSGIAGIAGVAIGLYAKVTSEMGADYIVQSFMTVVVGGVGNIWGTLLGATLVGSVQKGIEWLNPSNTLAAQTYMILFIILFIQFRPRGIIALKGRAAEA
;
A
#
# COMPACT_ATOMS: atom_id res chain seq x y z
N MET A 1 -72.47 58.70 -6.76
CA MET A 1 -71.19 59.43 -6.61
C MET A 1 -70.12 58.54 -5.96
N LEU A 2 -70.02 57.27 -6.37
CA LEU A 2 -69.12 56.26 -5.77
C LEU A 2 -68.49 55.32 -6.82
N ASN A 3 -68.54 55.70 -8.10
CA ASN A 3 -67.93 54.93 -9.20
C ASN A 3 -66.75 55.66 -9.87
N TRP A 4 -66.51 56.92 -9.53
CA TRP A 4 -65.37 57.69 -10.05
C TRP A 4 -64.12 57.60 -9.17
N LEU A 5 -64.26 57.18 -7.90
CA LEU A 5 -63.12 56.97 -6.99
C LEU A 5 -62.46 55.59 -7.11
N ARG A 6 -63.08 54.64 -7.84
CA ARG A 6 -62.50 53.31 -8.11
C ARG A 6 -61.64 53.26 -9.38
N LEU A 7 -61.86 54.16 -10.34
CA LEU A 7 -61.03 54.23 -11.54
C LEU A 7 -59.70 54.97 -11.30
N SER A 8 -59.62 55.84 -10.30
CA SER A 8 -58.39 56.59 -9.98
C SER A 8 -57.40 55.80 -9.12
N LEU A 9 -57.84 54.70 -8.48
CA LEU A 9 -57.02 53.84 -7.61
C LEU A 9 -56.55 52.55 -8.30
N MET A 10 -56.91 52.34 -9.56
CA MET A 10 -56.51 51.15 -10.35
C MET A 10 -55.42 51.47 -11.39
N LEU A 11 -54.83 52.67 -11.33
CA LEU A 11 -53.80 53.15 -12.26
C LEU A 11 -52.44 53.42 -11.58
N ILE A 12 -52.25 52.98 -10.33
CA ILE A 12 -51.02 53.23 -9.55
C ILE A 12 -50.36 51.93 -9.03
N CYS A 13 -50.84 50.75 -9.40
CA CYS A 13 -50.20 49.49 -9.01
C CYS A 13 -50.01 48.56 -10.20
N LEU A 14 -48.83 48.68 -10.85
CA LEU A 14 -48.07 47.68 -11.63
C LEU A 14 -47.33 48.38 -12.79
N ALA A 15 -46.41 49.26 -12.43
CA ALA A 15 -45.23 49.52 -13.25
C ALA A 15 -44.05 49.43 -12.28
N MET A 16 -43.66 48.19 -11.95
CA MET A 16 -42.30 47.99 -11.50
C MET A 16 -41.40 48.40 -12.66
N PRO A 17 -40.39 49.25 -12.46
CA PRO A 17 -39.42 49.50 -13.51
C PRO A 17 -38.76 48.16 -13.84
N ALA A 18 -38.86 47.71 -15.09
CA ALA A 18 -37.89 46.75 -15.61
C ALA A 18 -36.51 47.39 -15.36
N GLY A 19 -35.66 46.73 -14.58
CA GLY A 19 -34.30 47.21 -14.35
C GLY A 19 -33.61 47.29 -15.70
N ALA A 20 -33.21 48.49 -16.11
CA ALA A 20 -32.39 48.62 -17.32
C ALA A 20 -31.02 48.03 -17.01
N GLN A 21 -30.60 47.05 -17.80
CA GLN A 21 -29.28 46.42 -17.68
C GLN A 21 -28.17 47.47 -17.82
N ASP A 22 -27.19 47.46 -16.92
CA ASP A 22 -26.10 48.44 -16.94
C ASP A 22 -24.99 48.02 -17.90
N ALA A 23 -25.09 48.50 -19.15
CA ALA A 23 -24.10 48.22 -20.21
C ALA A 23 -22.70 48.78 -19.91
N GLU A 24 -22.58 49.78 -19.02
CA GLU A 24 -21.29 50.40 -18.67
C GLU A 24 -20.65 49.75 -17.43
N ALA A 25 -21.30 48.76 -16.81
CA ALA A 25 -20.78 48.08 -15.63
C ALA A 25 -19.39 47.44 -15.91
N PRO A 26 -18.42 47.54 -14.97
CA PRO A 26 -17.06 47.02 -15.17
C PRO A 26 -17.01 45.53 -15.55
N ILE A 27 -17.87 44.70 -14.95
CA ILE A 27 -17.94 43.27 -15.28
C ILE A 27 -18.42 43.05 -16.72
N GLN A 28 -19.33 43.90 -17.18
CA GLN A 28 -19.85 43.84 -18.53
C GLN A 28 -18.81 44.29 -19.55
N GLN A 29 -17.99 45.29 -19.22
CA GLN A 29 -16.87 45.71 -20.09
C GLN A 29 -15.88 44.56 -20.32
N VAL A 30 -15.51 43.82 -19.27
CA VAL A 30 -14.62 42.64 -19.38
C VAL A 30 -15.27 41.55 -20.24
N LEU A 31 -16.57 41.30 -20.08
CA LEU A 31 -17.30 40.33 -20.89
C LEU A 31 -17.38 40.75 -22.36
N GLN A 32 -17.60 42.04 -22.63
CA GLN A 32 -17.67 42.58 -24.00
C GLN A 32 -16.32 42.56 -24.72
N GLU A 33 -15.21 42.81 -24.00
CA GLU A 33 -13.85 42.69 -24.57
C GLU A 33 -13.58 41.28 -25.13
N HIS A 34 -14.18 40.25 -24.53
CA HIS A 34 -14.01 38.86 -24.91
C HIS A 34 -15.25 38.21 -25.55
N ALA A 35 -16.26 39.00 -25.95
CA ALA A 35 -17.58 38.51 -26.36
C ALA A 35 -17.49 37.46 -27.48
N ASP A 36 -16.69 37.70 -28.52
CA ASP A 36 -16.52 36.79 -29.66
C ASP A 36 -16.01 35.40 -29.26
N ILE A 37 -15.11 35.36 -28.27
CA ILE A 37 -14.47 34.12 -27.82
C ILE A 37 -15.42 33.39 -26.87
N ILE A 38 -16.13 34.13 -26.00
CA ILE A 38 -17.16 33.61 -25.09
C ILE A 38 -18.31 32.98 -25.88
N ALA A 39 -18.83 33.68 -26.89
CA ALA A 39 -19.89 33.19 -27.76
C ALA A 39 -19.49 31.92 -28.54
N LYS A 40 -18.26 31.89 -29.10
CA LYS A 40 -17.74 30.70 -29.81
C LYS A 40 -17.41 29.54 -28.88
N SER A 41 -17.09 29.81 -27.61
CA SER A 41 -16.83 28.82 -26.56
C SER A 41 -15.99 27.63 -27.03
N SER A 42 -14.76 27.90 -27.50
CA SER A 42 -13.81 26.86 -27.92
C SER A 42 -12.70 26.68 -26.89
N ARG A 43 -12.46 25.43 -26.46
CA ARG A 43 -11.44 25.09 -25.44
C ARG A 43 -10.06 25.64 -25.77
N ARG A 44 -9.69 25.74 -27.06
CA ARG A 44 -8.36 26.21 -27.48
C ARG A 44 -8.17 27.72 -27.36
N THR A 45 -9.25 28.49 -27.36
CA THR A 45 -9.21 29.96 -27.45
C THR A 45 -9.83 30.65 -26.25
N ILE A 46 -10.57 29.94 -25.41
CA ILE A 46 -11.35 30.53 -24.30
C ILE A 46 -10.51 30.98 -23.10
N GLY A 47 -9.28 30.47 -22.96
CA GLY A 47 -8.40 30.73 -21.81
C GLY A 47 -8.28 32.21 -21.43
N PRO A 48 -7.91 33.11 -22.36
CA PRO A 48 -7.78 34.54 -22.07
C PRO A 48 -9.03 35.19 -21.49
N ALA A 49 -10.24 34.76 -21.90
CA ALA A 49 -11.49 35.31 -21.39
C ALA A 49 -11.74 34.87 -19.93
N ILE A 50 -11.44 33.61 -19.61
CA ILE A 50 -11.53 33.08 -18.26
C ILE A 50 -10.50 33.76 -17.35
N ASP A 51 -9.26 33.93 -17.83
CA ASP A 51 -8.18 34.58 -17.09
C ASP A 51 -8.47 36.07 -16.84
N ALA A 52 -9.06 36.76 -17.82
CA ALA A 52 -9.45 38.17 -17.65
C ALA A 52 -10.55 38.32 -16.58
N LEU A 53 -11.58 37.47 -16.60
CA LEU A 53 -12.61 37.45 -15.55
C LEU A 53 -12.00 37.12 -14.19
N ALA A 54 -11.21 36.04 -14.12
CA ALA A 54 -10.56 35.56 -12.90
C ALA A 54 -9.65 36.63 -12.27
N ASN A 55 -8.87 37.36 -13.08
CA ASN A 55 -7.89 38.34 -12.60
C ASN A 55 -8.40 39.79 -12.58
N SER A 56 -9.67 40.02 -12.93
CA SER A 56 -10.28 41.36 -12.99
C SER A 56 -10.30 42.11 -11.65
N GLY A 57 -10.25 41.38 -10.53
CA GLY A 57 -10.42 41.94 -9.18
C GLY A 57 -11.87 42.32 -8.84
N LEU A 58 -12.82 42.01 -9.72
CA LEU A 58 -14.25 42.29 -9.55
C LEU A 58 -14.92 41.24 -8.65
N SER A 59 -15.82 41.67 -7.76
CA SER A 59 -16.61 40.78 -6.89
C SER A 59 -17.55 39.88 -7.70
N GLU A 60 -18.01 40.36 -8.84
CA GLU A 60 -19.01 39.76 -9.71
C GLU A 60 -18.41 38.62 -10.56
N ALA A 61 -17.08 38.62 -10.77
CA ALA A 61 -16.41 37.63 -11.60
C ALA A 61 -16.65 36.18 -11.15
N ARG A 62 -16.71 35.96 -9.83
CA ARG A 62 -17.04 34.65 -9.25
C ARG A 62 -18.44 34.19 -9.67
N LEU A 63 -19.42 35.10 -9.65
CA LEU A 63 -20.80 34.81 -10.02
C LEU A 63 -20.89 34.48 -11.50
N VAL A 64 -20.25 35.28 -12.36
CA VAL A 64 -20.19 35.06 -13.82
C VAL A 64 -19.63 33.67 -14.12
N LEU A 65 -18.46 33.33 -13.58
CA LEU A 65 -17.82 32.04 -13.82
C LEU A 65 -18.69 30.87 -13.31
N ALA A 66 -19.31 31.00 -12.13
CA ALA A 66 -20.18 29.96 -11.58
C ALA A 66 -21.44 29.74 -12.44
N LYS A 67 -22.13 30.82 -12.82
CA LYS A 67 -23.32 30.77 -13.68
C LYS A 67 -22.99 30.23 -15.07
N TRP A 68 -21.85 30.62 -15.62
CA TRP A 68 -21.37 30.08 -16.89
C TRP A 68 -21.08 28.59 -16.81
N GLN A 69 -20.36 28.14 -15.76
CA GLN A 69 -20.08 26.72 -15.54
C GLN A 69 -21.36 25.86 -15.47
N ASN A 70 -22.41 26.40 -14.85
CA ASN A 70 -23.72 25.76 -14.67
C ASN A 70 -24.65 25.87 -15.88
N LYS A 71 -24.22 26.50 -16.99
CA LYS A 71 -25.02 26.75 -18.19
C LYS A 71 -26.20 27.71 -17.95
N GLU A 72 -26.06 28.60 -16.98
CA GLU A 72 -27.07 29.60 -16.62
C GLU A 72 -26.72 30.98 -17.20
N MET A 73 -25.68 31.07 -18.04
CA MET A 73 -25.25 32.30 -18.70
C MET A 73 -25.88 32.39 -20.09
N TRP A 74 -26.40 33.56 -20.43
CA TRP A 74 -27.11 33.84 -21.67
C TRP A 74 -26.60 35.16 -22.28
N GLN A 75 -26.79 35.33 -23.58
CA GLN A 75 -26.48 36.57 -24.29
C GLN A 75 -27.73 37.08 -24.99
N ASN A 76 -28.08 38.34 -24.75
CA ASN A 76 -29.19 38.99 -25.43
C ASN A 76 -28.82 39.26 -26.90
N GLU A 77 -29.64 38.82 -27.86
CA GLU A 77 -29.36 38.94 -29.29
C GLU A 77 -29.38 40.40 -29.80
N GLU A 78 -30.24 41.24 -29.24
CA GLU A 78 -30.43 42.63 -29.67
C GLU A 78 -29.31 43.56 -29.17
N THR A 79 -28.91 43.36 -27.91
CA THR A 79 -27.94 44.24 -27.23
C THR A 79 -26.52 43.67 -27.17
N GLY A 80 -26.36 42.35 -27.38
CA GLY A 80 -25.09 41.63 -27.24
C GLY A 80 -24.63 41.48 -25.78
N LEU A 81 -25.44 41.92 -24.81
CA LEU A 81 -25.11 41.90 -23.39
C LEU A 81 -25.31 40.51 -22.78
N PHE A 82 -24.38 40.10 -21.92
CA PHE A 82 -24.44 38.87 -21.16
C PHE A 82 -25.25 39.04 -19.86
N VAL A 83 -26.02 38.01 -19.51
CA VAL A 83 -26.88 37.94 -18.31
C VAL A 83 -26.83 36.53 -17.74
N PHE A 84 -27.35 36.32 -16.53
CA PHE A 84 -27.73 34.98 -16.09
C PHE A 84 -29.24 34.86 -15.96
N ALA A 85 -29.76 33.68 -16.26
CA ALA A 85 -31.20 33.46 -16.27
C ALA A 85 -31.59 32.08 -15.74
N GLU A 86 -32.76 32.02 -15.11
CA GLU A 86 -33.42 30.81 -14.65
C GLU A 86 -34.61 30.50 -15.56
N GLU A 87 -34.69 29.28 -16.07
CA GLU A 87 -35.80 28.83 -16.92
C GLU A 87 -37.04 28.58 -16.05
N ILE A 88 -38.11 29.37 -16.25
CA ILE A 88 -39.37 29.21 -15.51
C ILE A 88 -40.21 28.10 -16.17
N ASP A 89 -40.31 28.16 -17.48
CA ASP A 89 -40.94 27.17 -18.35
C ASP A 89 -40.21 27.14 -19.71
N ARG A 90 -40.72 26.33 -20.63
CA ARG A 90 -40.06 26.04 -21.91
C ARG A 90 -39.75 27.27 -22.77
N ASP A 91 -40.52 28.35 -22.60
CA ASP A 91 -40.44 29.52 -23.48
C ASP A 91 -40.18 30.82 -22.69
N THR A 92 -39.98 30.74 -21.37
CA THR A 92 -39.86 31.92 -20.48
C THR A 92 -38.65 31.84 -19.55
N LEU A 93 -37.81 32.87 -19.62
CA LEU A 93 -36.64 33.06 -18.77
C LEU A 93 -36.89 34.14 -17.72
N ARG A 94 -36.44 33.91 -16.48
CA ARG A 94 -36.23 34.98 -15.49
C ARG A 94 -34.80 35.46 -15.57
N VAL A 95 -34.60 36.70 -15.99
CA VAL A 95 -33.27 37.25 -16.31
C VAL A 95 -32.77 38.20 -15.22
N PHE A 96 -31.47 38.10 -14.92
CA PHE A 96 -30.77 38.87 -13.91
C PHE A 96 -29.49 39.51 -14.47
N ASP A 97 -29.16 40.71 -13.98
CA ASP A 97 -27.92 41.41 -14.33
C ASP A 97 -26.72 40.86 -13.54
N PHE A 98 -25.58 40.66 -14.20
CA PHE A 98 -24.33 40.27 -13.53
C PHE A 98 -23.71 41.42 -12.71
N ALA A 99 -24.03 42.67 -13.01
CA ALA A 99 -23.44 43.83 -12.34
C ALA A 99 -23.86 43.96 -10.87
N ASP A 100 -25.14 43.73 -10.58
CA ASP A 100 -25.72 43.92 -9.24
C ASP A 100 -26.62 42.76 -8.78
N GLY A 101 -26.87 41.77 -9.65
CA GLY A 101 -27.78 40.65 -9.37
C GLY A 101 -29.25 41.04 -9.41
N ALA A 102 -29.61 42.25 -9.86
CA ALA A 102 -30.99 42.69 -9.93
C ALA A 102 -31.77 41.91 -11.00
N GLU A 103 -33.04 41.63 -10.70
CA GLU A 103 -33.96 41.03 -11.67
C GLU A 103 -34.32 42.08 -12.73
N ILE A 104 -34.04 41.75 -13.99
CA ILE A 104 -34.40 42.56 -15.15
C ILE A 104 -35.87 42.31 -15.50
N GLY A 105 -36.30 41.05 -15.44
CA GLY A 105 -37.69 40.62 -15.59
C GLY A 105 -37.86 39.21 -16.17
N GLU A 106 -39.12 38.85 -16.42
CA GLU A 106 -39.50 37.63 -17.13
C GLU A 106 -39.67 37.94 -18.62
N VAL A 107 -38.90 37.25 -19.47
CA VAL A 107 -38.82 37.51 -20.91
C VAL A 107 -38.91 36.20 -21.71
N PRO A 108 -39.36 36.25 -22.97
CA PRO A 108 -39.30 35.09 -23.86
C PRO A 108 -37.86 34.62 -24.10
N ASP A 109 -37.65 33.31 -24.23
CA ASP A 109 -36.34 32.70 -24.55
C ASP A 109 -35.82 33.07 -25.95
N ASP A 110 -36.74 33.39 -26.88
CA ASP A 110 -36.44 33.63 -28.30
C ASP A 110 -35.40 34.75 -28.56
N ASP A 111 -35.21 35.69 -27.62
CA ASP A 111 -34.29 36.82 -27.75
C ASP A 111 -32.92 36.58 -27.07
N TYR A 112 -32.67 35.36 -26.55
CA TYR A 112 -31.48 35.02 -25.77
C TYR A 112 -30.78 33.74 -26.23
N ASP A 113 -29.47 33.85 -26.46
CA ASP A 113 -28.60 32.72 -26.79
C ASP A 113 -27.99 32.12 -25.51
N GLN A 114 -28.30 30.86 -25.21
CA GLN A 114 -27.72 30.15 -24.07
C GLN A 114 -26.27 29.75 -24.30
N LEU A 115 -25.36 30.16 -23.41
CA LEU A 115 -23.96 29.74 -23.45
C LEU A 115 -23.78 28.40 -22.72
N LYS A 116 -23.54 27.34 -23.50
CA LYS A 116 -23.38 25.96 -23.01
C LYS A 116 -21.92 25.51 -23.10
N PRO A 117 -21.06 25.81 -22.10
CA PRO A 117 -19.69 25.33 -22.12
C PRO A 117 -19.65 23.80 -22.08
N ASN A 118 -18.81 23.21 -22.94
CA ASN A 118 -18.58 21.77 -22.94
C ASN A 118 -17.83 21.31 -21.68
N SER A 119 -17.69 20.01 -21.48
CA SER A 119 -16.99 19.44 -20.31
C SER A 119 -15.57 19.97 -20.11
N GLY A 120 -14.84 20.23 -21.20
CA GLY A 120 -13.48 20.76 -21.14
C GLY A 120 -13.42 22.21 -20.65
N ILE A 121 -14.32 23.06 -21.16
CA ILE A 121 -14.39 24.48 -20.77
C ILE A 121 -14.88 24.62 -19.33
N ARG A 122 -15.87 23.81 -18.91
CA ARG A 122 -16.31 23.76 -17.51
C ARG A 122 -15.18 23.35 -16.55
N GLY A 123 -14.23 22.54 -17.01
CA GLY A 123 -13.00 22.23 -16.28
C GLY A 123 -12.14 23.47 -16.06
N MET A 124 -11.85 24.23 -17.13
CA MET A 124 -11.06 25.47 -17.07
C MET A 124 -11.74 26.54 -16.21
N ILE A 125 -13.06 26.71 -16.33
CA ILE A 125 -13.84 27.60 -15.46
C ILE A 125 -13.77 27.12 -14.00
N GLY A 126 -13.86 25.80 -13.78
CA GLY A 126 -13.71 25.21 -12.45
C GLY A 126 -12.34 25.52 -11.84
N ALA A 127 -11.27 25.36 -12.60
CA ALA A 127 -9.92 25.70 -12.18
C ALA A 127 -9.78 27.19 -11.84
N ALA A 128 -10.39 28.08 -12.62
CA ALA A 128 -10.43 29.51 -12.32
C ALA A 128 -11.29 29.85 -11.08
N LEU A 129 -12.35 29.07 -10.80
CA LEU A 129 -13.18 29.26 -9.60
C LEU A 129 -12.45 28.90 -8.30
N VAL A 130 -11.49 27.96 -8.35
CA VAL A 130 -10.71 27.52 -7.20
C VAL A 130 -10.08 28.70 -6.46
N GLN A 131 -9.53 29.69 -7.17
CA GLN A 131 -8.86 30.83 -6.52
C GLN A 131 -9.80 31.65 -5.62
N PHE A 132 -11.09 31.73 -5.97
CA PHE A 132 -12.09 32.41 -5.16
C PHE A 132 -12.51 31.54 -3.96
N GLN A 133 -12.59 30.22 -4.17
CA GLN A 133 -12.93 29.27 -3.12
C GLN A 133 -11.85 29.16 -2.05
N LEU A 134 -10.56 29.37 -2.39
CA LEU A 134 -9.45 29.35 -1.44
C LEU A 134 -9.53 30.41 -0.34
N THR A 135 -10.25 31.52 -0.58
CA THR A 135 -10.44 32.61 0.38
C THR A 135 -11.87 32.71 0.89
N ASP A 136 -12.70 31.69 0.61
CA ASP A 136 -14.09 31.66 1.04
C ASP A 136 -14.20 31.63 2.57
N PRO A 137 -15.15 32.36 3.20
CA PRO A 137 -15.36 32.28 4.65
C PRO A 137 -15.64 30.86 5.16
N ASP A 138 -16.26 30.00 4.35
CA ASP A 138 -16.54 28.61 4.69
C ASP A 138 -15.30 27.70 4.54
N ALA A 139 -14.90 27.07 5.64
CA ALA A 139 -13.76 26.16 5.68
C ALA A 139 -13.97 24.91 4.80
N ASP A 140 -15.20 24.45 4.61
CA ASP A 140 -15.48 23.30 3.74
C ASP A 140 -15.29 23.65 2.26
N MET A 141 -15.64 24.87 1.85
CA MET A 141 -15.35 25.37 0.49
C MET A 141 -13.85 25.46 0.24
N ARG A 142 -13.08 25.95 1.22
CA ARG A 142 -11.61 25.98 1.14
C ARG A 142 -11.03 24.58 1.01
N ARG A 143 -11.51 23.59 1.78
CA ARG A 143 -11.07 22.18 1.66
C ARG A 143 -11.37 21.59 0.28
N GLN A 144 -12.55 21.85 -0.27
CA GLN A 144 -12.93 21.39 -1.61
C GLN A 144 -12.07 22.03 -2.71
N ALA A 145 -11.68 23.30 -2.53
CA ALA A 145 -10.73 23.96 -3.43
C ALA A 145 -9.37 23.26 -3.43
N LEU A 146 -8.85 22.91 -2.25
CA LEU A 146 -7.60 22.13 -2.13
C LEU A 146 -7.72 20.73 -2.75
N ASP A 147 -8.86 20.04 -2.57
CA ASP A 147 -9.12 18.75 -3.22
C ASP A 147 -9.14 18.87 -4.75
N ALA A 148 -9.62 20.01 -5.28
CA ALA A 148 -9.64 20.27 -6.72
C ALA A 148 -8.22 20.48 -7.27
N ILE A 149 -7.40 21.28 -6.58
CA ILE A 149 -5.99 21.51 -6.94
C ILE A 149 -5.21 20.19 -6.92
N GLU A 150 -5.43 19.34 -5.92
CA GLU A 150 -4.73 18.05 -5.81
C GLU A 150 -5.05 17.11 -6.98
N ARG A 151 -6.25 17.20 -7.55
CA ARG A 151 -6.67 16.39 -8.70
C ARG A 151 -6.16 16.93 -10.03
N ASP A 152 -6.23 18.24 -10.24
CA ASP A 152 -5.86 18.89 -11.51
C ASP A 152 -5.23 20.26 -11.24
N ALA A 153 -3.93 20.24 -10.94
CA ALA A 153 -3.16 21.44 -10.61
C ALA A 153 -2.78 22.22 -11.87
N GLU A 154 -3.06 23.52 -11.86
CA GLU A 154 -2.68 24.46 -12.92
C GLU A 154 -1.69 25.52 -12.40
N ALA A 155 -0.95 26.17 -13.31
CA ALA A 155 0.03 27.19 -12.96
C ALA A 155 -0.60 28.40 -12.22
N SER A 156 -1.84 28.77 -12.56
CA SER A 156 -2.61 29.84 -11.92
C SER A 156 -2.88 29.59 -10.44
N HIS A 157 -2.98 28.32 -10.03
CA HIS A 157 -3.24 27.93 -8.63
C HIS A 157 -2.07 28.25 -7.71
N LEU A 158 -0.84 28.27 -8.21
CA LEU A 158 0.34 28.56 -7.37
C LEU A 158 0.27 29.97 -6.79
N ALA A 159 0.01 30.98 -7.63
CA ALA A 159 -0.14 32.36 -7.20
C ALA A 159 -1.36 32.54 -6.27
N ALA A 160 -2.46 31.86 -6.59
CA ALA A 160 -3.67 31.89 -5.76
C ALA A 160 -3.45 31.30 -4.36
N LEU A 161 -2.72 30.18 -4.26
CA LEU A 161 -2.37 29.55 -2.99
C LEU A 161 -1.51 30.46 -2.12
N ARG A 162 -0.45 31.06 -2.68
CA ARG A 162 0.42 31.99 -1.94
C ARG A 162 -0.37 33.14 -1.32
N LYS A 163 -1.28 33.74 -2.09
CA LYS A 163 -2.14 34.83 -1.63
C LYS A 163 -3.14 34.37 -0.55
N ALA A 164 -3.70 33.17 -0.69
CA ALA A 164 -4.65 32.64 0.28
C ALA A 164 -3.97 32.27 1.61
N LEU A 165 -2.73 31.78 1.55
CA LEU A 165 -1.94 31.32 2.70
C LEU A 165 -1.65 32.45 3.70
N ASP A 166 -1.44 33.68 3.22
CA ASP A 166 -1.23 34.88 4.06
C ASP A 166 -2.45 35.23 4.94
N ALA A 167 -3.65 34.76 4.58
CA ALA A 167 -4.90 35.08 5.24
C ALA A 167 -5.59 33.87 5.92
N GLU A 168 -4.98 32.67 5.89
CA GLU A 168 -5.60 31.47 6.45
C GLU A 168 -5.33 31.31 7.95
N ASP A 169 -6.40 31.36 8.74
CA ASP A 169 -6.33 31.19 10.19
C ASP A 169 -6.35 29.72 10.65
N ASN A 170 -6.88 28.79 9.83
CA ASN A 170 -7.00 27.38 10.22
C ASN A 170 -5.68 26.62 9.98
N ALA A 171 -5.01 26.23 11.07
CA ALA A 171 -3.72 25.53 11.02
C ALA A 171 -3.71 24.26 10.14
N THR A 172 -4.79 23.49 10.10
CA THR A 172 -4.86 22.26 9.28
C THR A 172 -4.99 22.59 7.79
N ILE A 173 -5.78 23.60 7.45
CA ILE A 173 -5.96 24.06 6.05
C ILE A 173 -4.68 24.76 5.58
N ALA A 174 -4.10 25.62 6.41
CA ALA A 174 -2.83 26.29 6.13
C ALA A 174 -1.70 25.29 5.86
N ALA A 175 -1.57 24.23 6.67
CA ALA A 175 -0.57 23.19 6.44
C ALA A 175 -0.78 22.45 5.10
N ARG A 176 -2.04 22.25 4.70
CA ARG A 176 -2.37 21.61 3.41
C ARG A 176 -2.13 22.55 2.22
N MET A 177 -2.47 23.84 2.36
CA MET A 177 -2.14 24.88 1.39
C MET A 177 -0.62 24.98 1.19
N ASP A 178 0.14 25.04 2.28
CA ASP A 178 1.60 25.11 2.26
C ASP A 178 2.24 23.89 1.57
N ARG A 179 1.71 22.69 1.82
CA ARG A 179 2.16 21.48 1.11
C ARG A 179 1.86 21.55 -0.39
N LEU A 180 0.64 21.93 -0.78
CA LEU A 180 0.23 22.04 -2.18
C LEU A 180 1.02 23.13 -2.91
N GLU A 181 1.24 24.28 -2.28
CA GLU A 181 2.06 25.36 -2.81
C GLU A 181 3.45 24.84 -3.19
N ARG A 182 4.11 24.12 -2.27
CA ARG A 182 5.44 23.55 -2.52
C ARG A 182 5.43 22.50 -3.63
N LEU A 183 4.41 21.64 -3.70
CA LEU A 183 4.24 20.69 -4.81
C LEU A 183 4.05 21.39 -6.16
N LEU A 184 3.28 22.48 -6.19
CA LEU A 184 3.05 23.27 -7.41
C LEU A 184 4.29 24.08 -7.78
N ALA A 185 5.06 24.60 -6.82
CA ALA A 185 6.32 25.29 -7.06
C ALA A 185 7.33 24.37 -7.77
N ILE A 186 7.37 23.07 -7.43
CA ILE A 186 8.21 22.08 -8.15
C ILE A 186 7.84 21.98 -9.64
N ARG A 187 6.58 22.26 -10.02
CA ARG A 187 6.10 22.11 -11.39
C ARG A 187 6.09 23.40 -12.18
N PHE A 188 5.70 24.51 -11.56
CA PHE A 188 5.32 25.75 -12.23
C PHE A 188 6.18 26.96 -11.86
N GLU A 189 7.06 26.86 -10.87
CA GLU A 189 7.95 27.98 -10.51
C GLU A 189 8.99 28.24 -11.62
N GLU A 190 9.19 29.52 -11.94
CA GLU A 190 10.15 29.95 -12.96
C GLU A 190 11.56 30.11 -12.40
N ASP A 191 11.67 30.57 -11.14
CA ASP A 191 12.95 30.72 -10.46
C ASP A 191 13.52 29.36 -10.02
N GLU A 192 14.67 28.99 -10.58
CA GLU A 192 15.31 27.70 -10.32
C GLU A 192 15.69 27.53 -8.84
N ALA A 193 16.15 28.60 -8.19
CA ALA A 193 16.55 28.53 -6.77
C ALA A 193 15.34 28.25 -5.86
N THR A 194 14.22 28.92 -6.10
CA THR A 194 12.96 28.69 -5.38
C THR A 194 12.42 27.29 -5.65
N ARG A 195 12.52 26.82 -6.90
CA ARG A 195 12.11 25.46 -7.29
C ARG A 195 12.95 24.38 -6.58
N ILE A 196 14.27 24.55 -6.51
CA ILE A 196 15.17 23.66 -5.77
C ILE A 196 14.83 23.68 -4.28
N ALA A 197 14.62 24.86 -3.68
CA ALA A 197 14.23 24.96 -2.28
C ALA A 197 12.90 24.25 -1.98
N ALA A 198 11.93 24.32 -2.89
CA ALA A 198 10.67 23.58 -2.78
C ALA A 198 10.91 22.06 -2.81
N ILE A 199 11.77 21.56 -3.71
CA ILE A 199 12.17 20.14 -3.76
C ILE A 199 12.81 19.71 -2.44
N GLU A 200 13.84 20.44 -1.99
CA GLU A 200 14.60 20.13 -0.77
C GLU A 200 13.74 20.15 0.49
N SER A 201 12.67 20.95 0.51
CA SER A 201 11.72 21.01 1.63
C SER A 201 11.00 19.66 1.90
N PHE A 202 10.97 18.76 0.92
CA PHE A 202 10.38 17.42 1.05
C PHE A 202 11.40 16.33 1.45
N ASN A 203 12.57 16.71 1.93
CA ASN A 203 13.57 15.75 2.40
C ASN A 203 13.00 14.82 3.49
N GLY A 204 13.00 13.52 3.23
CA GLY A 204 12.40 12.52 4.10
C GLY A 204 10.88 12.64 4.27
N ASP A 205 10.15 13.20 3.32
CA ASP A 205 8.69 13.06 3.25
C ASP A 205 8.31 11.60 2.93
N LEU A 206 7.12 11.15 3.31
CA LEU A 206 6.65 9.77 3.04
C LEU A 206 5.50 9.72 2.02
N GLY A 207 5.00 10.89 1.62
CA GLY A 207 3.88 11.05 0.71
C GLY A 207 4.14 10.46 -0.67
N VAL A 208 3.07 9.95 -1.28
CA VAL A 208 3.09 9.40 -2.64
C VAL A 208 3.03 10.55 -3.67
N ASP A 209 2.37 11.64 -3.31
CA ASP A 209 2.22 12.90 -4.07
C ASP A 209 3.56 13.57 -4.43
N VAL A 210 4.49 13.61 -3.48
CA VAL A 210 5.85 14.14 -3.71
C VAL A 210 6.59 13.29 -4.74
N ARG A 211 6.56 11.96 -4.58
CA ARG A 211 7.20 11.03 -5.53
C ARG A 211 6.61 11.15 -6.93
N ALA A 212 5.28 11.27 -7.02
CA ALA A 212 4.59 11.50 -8.29
C ALA A 212 5.00 12.83 -8.95
N THR A 213 5.38 13.83 -8.15
CA THR A 213 5.81 15.15 -8.62
C THR A 213 7.30 15.20 -9.00
N LEU A 214 8.16 14.44 -8.31
CA LEU A 214 9.60 14.39 -8.59
C LEU A 214 9.97 13.45 -9.75
N ASN A 215 9.28 12.31 -9.89
CA ASN A 215 9.61 11.30 -10.91
C ASN A 215 9.68 11.85 -12.36
N PRO A 216 8.76 12.73 -12.82
CA PRO A 216 8.86 13.33 -14.15
C PRO A 216 10.12 14.16 -14.38
N LEU A 217 10.75 14.71 -13.32
CA LEU A 217 11.99 15.48 -13.43
C LEU A 217 13.21 14.60 -13.69
N LEU A 218 13.11 13.31 -13.35
CA LEU A 218 14.20 12.33 -13.42
C LEU A 218 14.15 11.48 -14.69
N VAL A 219 13.37 11.88 -15.69
CA VAL A 219 13.34 11.20 -16.99
C VAL A 219 14.74 11.26 -17.60
N THR A 220 15.26 10.09 -17.96
CA THR A 220 16.58 9.95 -18.59
C THR A 220 16.46 9.60 -20.07
N ARG A 221 17.51 9.94 -20.82
CA ARG A 221 17.75 9.49 -22.19
C ARG A 221 19.08 8.75 -22.24
N LEU A 222 19.08 7.59 -22.89
CA LEU A 222 20.30 6.85 -23.18
C LEU A 222 21.10 7.58 -24.27
N GLU A 223 22.37 7.87 -24.00
CA GLU A 223 23.30 8.51 -24.91
C GLU A 223 24.65 7.76 -24.93
N THR A 224 25.48 8.09 -25.91
CA THR A 224 26.81 7.53 -26.11
C THR A 224 27.82 8.63 -26.40
N ALA A 225 29.05 8.48 -25.90
CA ALA A 225 30.16 9.39 -26.18
C ALA A 225 31.50 8.66 -26.14
N ALA A 226 32.55 9.24 -26.71
CA ALA A 226 33.90 8.66 -26.67
C ALA A 226 34.45 8.57 -25.23
N ASP A 227 34.17 9.61 -24.42
CA ASP A 227 34.50 9.69 -23.00
C ASP A 227 33.25 10.09 -22.21
N LEU A 228 33.17 9.68 -20.94
CA LEU A 228 32.06 10.08 -20.07
C LEU A 228 32.08 11.61 -19.88
N PRO A 229 30.99 12.33 -20.17
CA PRO A 229 30.94 13.77 -19.97
C PRO A 229 31.10 14.13 -18.48
N ASP A 230 31.95 15.12 -18.19
CA ASP A 230 32.08 15.71 -16.84
C ASP A 230 30.98 16.77 -16.66
N SER A 231 29.74 16.31 -16.55
CA SER A 231 28.56 17.16 -16.48
C SER A 231 27.56 16.64 -15.43
N PRO A 232 26.95 17.54 -14.63
CA PRO A 232 26.02 17.16 -13.56
C PRO A 232 24.72 16.51 -14.05
N ASP A 233 24.41 16.56 -15.35
CA ASP A 233 23.24 15.95 -15.96
C ASP A 233 23.41 14.46 -16.27
N VAL A 234 24.61 13.90 -16.10
CA VAL A 234 24.86 12.47 -16.26
C VAL A 234 24.30 11.73 -15.03
N ALA A 235 23.22 10.98 -15.23
CA ALA A 235 22.53 10.24 -14.18
C ALA A 235 23.31 9.00 -13.73
N ARG A 236 23.79 8.21 -14.70
CA ARG A 236 24.63 7.02 -14.45
C ARG A 236 25.33 6.53 -15.72
N GLU A 237 26.51 5.95 -15.54
CA GLU A 237 27.19 5.17 -16.57
C GLU A 237 26.58 3.76 -16.69
N LEU A 238 26.43 3.27 -17.91
CA LEU A 238 25.87 1.97 -18.23
C LEU A 238 26.90 1.09 -18.94
N LYS A 239 26.95 -0.18 -18.53
CA LYS A 239 27.82 -1.18 -19.16
C LYS A 239 27.04 -2.01 -20.17
N PRO A 240 27.48 -2.10 -21.44
CA PRO A 240 26.89 -3.02 -22.40
C PRO A 240 26.94 -4.48 -21.89
N GLY A 241 25.83 -5.19 -22.01
CA GLY A 241 25.68 -6.56 -21.50
C GLY A 241 25.28 -6.66 -20.02
N SER A 242 25.02 -5.53 -19.35
CA SER A 242 24.41 -5.52 -18.02
C SER A 242 22.90 -5.75 -18.10
N GLU A 243 22.27 -5.99 -16.95
CA GLU A 243 20.80 -6.12 -16.85
C GLU A 243 20.09 -4.81 -17.28
N ALA A 244 20.75 -3.65 -17.10
CA ALA A 244 20.22 -2.35 -17.47
C ALA A 244 20.39 -1.99 -18.97
N LEU A 245 21.39 -2.58 -19.65
CA LEU A 245 21.67 -2.30 -21.05
C LEU A 245 22.18 -3.57 -21.74
N SER A 246 21.33 -4.20 -22.56
CA SER A 246 21.73 -5.36 -23.36
C SER A 246 22.76 -4.95 -24.42
N LEU A 247 23.62 -5.89 -24.84
CA LEU A 247 24.58 -5.66 -25.93
C LEU A 247 23.89 -5.23 -27.22
N GLU A 248 22.72 -5.82 -27.47
CA GLU A 248 21.86 -5.53 -28.61
C GLU A 248 21.36 -4.07 -28.59
N ALA A 249 20.79 -3.61 -27.47
CA ALA A 249 20.31 -2.24 -27.35
C ALA A 249 21.45 -1.21 -27.41
N ALA A 250 22.61 -1.52 -26.81
CA ALA A 250 23.79 -0.68 -26.89
C ALA A 250 24.28 -0.53 -28.34
N TYR A 251 24.34 -1.63 -29.08
CA TYR A 251 24.79 -1.60 -30.47
C TYR A 251 23.79 -0.90 -31.39
N ASP A 252 22.49 -1.13 -31.21
CA ASP A 252 21.45 -0.47 -31.99
C ASP A 252 21.48 1.06 -31.80
N LEU A 253 21.85 1.54 -30.61
CA LEU A 253 22.11 2.97 -30.36
C LEU A 253 23.26 3.49 -31.23
N LEU A 254 24.40 2.79 -31.27
CA LEU A 254 25.55 3.18 -32.09
C LEU A 254 25.20 3.25 -33.59
N VAL A 255 24.36 2.32 -34.06
CA VAL A 255 23.87 2.33 -35.45
C VAL A 255 22.96 3.53 -35.70
N SER A 256 22.07 3.84 -34.76
CA SER A 256 21.15 4.98 -34.90
C SER A 256 21.86 6.34 -34.91
N GLU A 257 22.98 6.46 -34.19
CA GLU A 257 23.86 7.64 -34.17
C GLU A 257 24.84 7.68 -35.35
N GLY A 258 24.81 6.67 -36.24
CA GLY A 258 25.69 6.58 -37.41
C GLY A 258 27.16 6.26 -37.08
N ILE A 259 27.45 5.81 -35.85
CA ILE A 259 28.78 5.46 -35.36
C ILE A 259 29.17 4.05 -35.84
N ALA A 260 28.19 3.13 -35.92
CA ALA A 260 28.41 1.74 -36.31
C ALA A 260 27.55 1.34 -37.53
N LYS A 261 28.00 0.33 -38.29
CA LYS A 261 27.22 -0.23 -39.41
C LYS A 261 26.04 -1.06 -38.88
N PRO A 262 24.91 -1.12 -39.61
CA PRO A 262 23.82 -2.02 -39.25
C PRO A 262 24.31 -3.46 -39.11
N ARG A 263 23.82 -4.15 -38.07
CA ARG A 263 24.00 -5.59 -37.94
C ARG A 263 22.93 -6.32 -38.74
N ILE A 264 23.26 -7.51 -39.21
CA ILE A 264 22.29 -8.43 -39.81
C ILE A 264 21.95 -9.55 -38.83
N SER A 265 20.68 -9.96 -38.78
CA SER A 265 20.29 -11.08 -37.94
C SER A 265 20.98 -12.38 -38.42
N ARG A 266 21.20 -13.32 -37.51
CA ARG A 266 21.78 -14.64 -37.86
C ARG A 266 20.95 -15.38 -38.93
N ALA A 267 19.64 -15.18 -38.93
CA ALA A 267 18.72 -15.78 -39.88
C ALA A 267 18.87 -15.15 -41.27
N ASP A 268 18.90 -13.82 -41.34
CA ASP A 268 19.03 -13.09 -42.60
C ASP A 268 20.42 -13.26 -43.21
N LYS A 269 21.47 -13.30 -42.38
CA LYS A 269 22.84 -13.62 -42.80
C LYS A 269 22.91 -15.00 -43.45
N ARG A 270 22.27 -16.01 -42.83
CA ARG A 270 22.18 -17.36 -43.40
C ARG A 270 21.37 -17.37 -44.69
N ALA A 271 20.24 -16.69 -44.74
CA ALA A 271 19.40 -16.62 -45.93
C ALA A 271 20.16 -15.99 -47.11
N ALA A 272 20.90 -14.90 -46.87
CA ALA A 272 21.74 -14.24 -47.86
C ALA A 272 22.89 -15.13 -48.35
N LEU A 273 23.58 -15.84 -47.44
CA LEU A 273 24.64 -16.79 -47.84
C LEU A 273 24.08 -17.94 -48.68
N VAL A 274 22.91 -18.49 -48.30
CA VAL A 274 22.23 -19.57 -49.05
C VAL A 274 21.78 -19.11 -50.43
N ALA A 275 21.29 -17.89 -50.55
CA ALA A 275 20.83 -17.32 -51.81
C ALA A 275 21.97 -17.10 -52.83
N ASN A 276 23.23 -17.03 -52.37
CA ASN A 276 24.41 -16.73 -53.18
C ASN A 276 25.40 -17.91 -53.25
N ILE A 277 24.92 -19.15 -53.14
CA ILE A 277 25.73 -20.36 -53.36
C ILE A 277 25.87 -20.60 -54.86
N GLU A 278 27.11 -20.61 -55.36
CA GLU A 278 27.47 -20.98 -56.73
C GLU A 278 28.53 -22.09 -56.72
N ASP A 279 28.28 -23.19 -57.44
CA ASP A 279 29.17 -24.36 -57.57
C ASP A 279 29.71 -24.92 -56.22
N GLY A 280 28.88 -24.87 -55.17
CA GLY A 280 29.24 -25.38 -53.84
C GLY A 280 30.15 -24.44 -53.03
N SER A 281 30.23 -23.17 -53.43
CA SER A 281 30.95 -22.09 -52.75
C SER A 281 30.11 -20.82 -52.63
N VAL A 282 30.45 -19.94 -51.70
CA VAL A 282 29.88 -18.58 -51.55
C VAL A 282 31.03 -17.60 -51.57
N ALA A 283 31.09 -16.68 -52.55
CA ALA A 283 32.20 -15.75 -52.74
C ALA A 283 33.60 -16.42 -52.70
N GLY A 284 33.73 -17.63 -53.26
CA GLY A 284 34.99 -18.40 -53.26
C GLY A 284 35.29 -19.19 -51.98
N VAL A 285 34.44 -19.11 -50.95
CA VAL A 285 34.55 -19.91 -49.71
C VAL A 285 33.71 -21.17 -49.84
N GLN A 286 34.29 -22.34 -49.59
CA GLN A 286 33.57 -23.62 -49.71
C GLN A 286 32.44 -23.71 -48.66
N VAL A 287 31.23 -24.12 -49.07
CA VAL A 287 30.10 -24.27 -48.13
C VAL A 287 30.43 -25.22 -46.97
N ALA A 288 31.26 -26.24 -47.22
CA ALA A 288 31.70 -27.20 -46.22
C ALA A 288 32.53 -26.59 -45.08
N THR A 289 33.13 -25.41 -45.27
CA THR A 289 33.93 -24.70 -44.26
C THR A 289 33.13 -23.63 -43.52
N LEU A 290 31.83 -23.49 -43.79
CA LEU A 290 30.91 -22.54 -43.13
C LEU A 290 30.24 -23.12 -41.88
N ASP A 291 30.95 -23.95 -41.13
CA ASP A 291 30.47 -24.63 -39.92
C ASP A 291 30.48 -23.75 -38.67
N SER A 292 31.31 -22.70 -38.66
CA SER A 292 31.39 -21.69 -37.61
C SER A 292 30.69 -20.37 -37.97
N GLU A 293 30.44 -19.53 -36.97
CA GLU A 293 29.87 -18.18 -37.19
C GLU A 293 30.89 -17.24 -37.82
N SER A 294 32.14 -17.28 -37.37
CA SER A 294 33.26 -16.54 -37.96
C SER A 294 33.48 -16.85 -39.44
N ALA A 295 33.38 -18.12 -39.86
CA ALA A 295 33.49 -18.49 -41.26
C ALA A 295 32.34 -17.91 -42.12
N ARG A 296 31.12 -17.88 -41.57
CA ARG A 296 29.95 -17.28 -42.21
C ARG A 296 30.07 -15.76 -42.32
N ASP A 297 30.66 -15.11 -41.32
CA ASP A 297 30.93 -13.67 -41.33
C ASP A 297 31.96 -13.29 -42.40
N MET A 298 33.05 -14.04 -42.52
CA MET A 298 34.04 -13.83 -43.58
C MET A 298 33.45 -14.01 -44.98
N ALA A 299 32.64 -15.06 -45.19
CA ALA A 299 32.00 -15.28 -46.48
C ALA A 299 30.95 -14.21 -46.81
N TYR A 300 30.23 -13.71 -45.81
CA TYR A 300 29.30 -12.60 -46.01
C TYR A 300 30.04 -11.30 -46.34
N ALA A 301 31.15 -11.00 -45.64
CA ALA A 301 31.98 -9.84 -45.94
C ALA A 301 32.54 -9.89 -47.37
N ALA A 302 32.96 -11.06 -47.85
CA ALA A 302 33.41 -11.25 -49.23
C ALA A 302 32.28 -11.02 -50.27
N LEU A 303 31.04 -11.41 -49.96
CA LEU A 303 29.89 -11.04 -50.80
C LEU A 303 29.61 -9.53 -50.79
N ALA A 304 29.84 -8.86 -49.65
CA ALA A 304 29.64 -7.42 -49.54
C ALA A 304 30.70 -6.63 -50.34
N GLU A 305 31.95 -7.09 -50.36
CA GLU A 305 33.03 -6.49 -51.17
C GLU A 305 32.76 -6.58 -52.68
N THR A 306 32.08 -7.62 -53.13
CA THR A 306 31.66 -7.78 -54.53
C THR A 306 30.38 -7.02 -54.88
N GLY A 307 29.74 -6.36 -53.89
CA GLY A 307 28.52 -5.57 -54.07
C GLY A 307 27.24 -6.40 -54.19
N VAL A 308 27.28 -7.69 -53.86
CA VAL A 308 26.15 -8.63 -53.98
C VAL A 308 25.19 -8.53 -52.79
N VAL A 309 25.71 -8.20 -51.61
CA VAL A 309 24.93 -7.94 -50.38
C VAL A 309 25.38 -6.61 -49.77
N GLU A 310 24.52 -5.99 -48.94
CA GLU A 310 24.92 -4.78 -48.21
C GLU A 310 26.05 -5.08 -47.20
N PRO A 311 27.03 -4.18 -47.03
CA PRO A 311 28.08 -4.35 -46.03
C PRO A 311 27.52 -4.18 -44.61
N VAL A 312 27.61 -5.24 -43.82
CA VAL A 312 27.16 -5.32 -42.42
C VAL A 312 28.36 -5.45 -41.49
N ALA A 313 28.20 -5.10 -40.21
CA ALA A 313 29.28 -5.27 -39.24
C ALA A 313 29.59 -6.75 -38.93
N ALA A 314 30.88 -7.10 -38.88
CA ALA A 314 31.35 -8.38 -38.34
C ALA A 314 31.33 -8.37 -36.80
N GLU A 315 31.29 -9.54 -36.15
CA GLU A 315 31.22 -9.64 -34.68
C GLU A 315 32.41 -8.94 -33.97
N SER A 316 33.61 -9.00 -34.54
CA SER A 316 34.77 -8.25 -34.05
C SER A 316 34.66 -6.73 -34.23
N GLU A 317 33.95 -6.26 -35.26
CA GLU A 317 33.68 -4.83 -35.47
C GLU A 317 32.63 -4.33 -34.48
N ILE A 318 31.65 -5.17 -34.13
CA ILE A 318 30.65 -4.90 -33.10
C ILE A 318 31.33 -4.70 -31.73
N ASP A 319 32.19 -5.63 -31.33
CA ASP A 319 32.93 -5.55 -30.06
C ASP A 319 33.87 -4.33 -30.01
N ALA A 320 34.54 -4.03 -31.13
CA ALA A 320 35.38 -2.84 -31.26
C ALA A 320 34.56 -1.53 -31.15
N ALA A 321 33.39 -1.47 -31.78
CA ALA A 321 32.51 -0.31 -31.70
C ALA A 321 31.98 -0.10 -30.27
N LEU A 322 31.51 -1.17 -29.62
CA LEU A 322 31.01 -1.13 -28.24
C LEU A 322 32.10 -0.73 -27.23
N SER A 323 33.34 -1.17 -27.44
CA SER A 323 34.47 -0.80 -26.55
C SER A 323 35.03 0.60 -26.81
N SER A 324 34.71 1.21 -27.96
CA SER A 324 35.15 2.56 -28.32
C SER A 324 34.29 3.69 -27.75
N GLN A 325 33.19 3.33 -27.09
CA GLN A 325 32.19 4.28 -26.60
C GLN A 325 31.80 3.98 -25.16
N VAL A 326 31.44 5.03 -24.44
CA VAL A 326 30.82 4.99 -23.12
C VAL A 326 29.34 5.26 -23.27
N PHE A 327 28.51 4.45 -22.62
CA PHE A 327 27.06 4.58 -22.61
C PHE A 327 26.63 5.16 -21.26
N PHE A 328 25.75 6.14 -21.29
CA PHE A 328 25.27 6.77 -20.06
C PHE A 328 23.83 7.26 -20.23
N GLU A 329 23.16 7.43 -19.11
CA GLU A 329 21.85 8.08 -19.07
C GLU A 329 22.03 9.54 -18.70
N ARG A 330 21.44 10.45 -19.48
CA ARG A 330 21.39 11.88 -19.18
C ARG A 330 19.98 12.28 -18.75
N TYR A 331 19.86 13.11 -17.71
CA TYR A 331 18.58 13.72 -17.35
C TYR A 331 18.09 14.66 -18.46
N VAL A 332 16.83 14.47 -18.86
CA VAL A 332 16.15 15.29 -19.88
C VAL A 332 14.82 15.86 -19.38
N GLY A 333 14.37 15.47 -18.19
CA GLY A 333 13.12 15.93 -17.60
C GLY A 333 13.16 17.33 -16.99
N ALA A 334 14.35 17.82 -16.61
CA ALA A 334 14.56 19.11 -15.97
C ALA A 334 16.00 19.60 -16.16
N PRO A 335 16.29 20.89 -15.89
CA PRO A 335 17.67 21.38 -15.80
C PRO A 335 18.52 20.56 -14.82
N PRO A 336 19.85 20.46 -15.03
CA PRO A 336 20.71 19.53 -14.30
C PRO A 336 20.64 19.69 -12.77
N GLU A 337 20.67 20.93 -12.28
CA GLU A 337 20.63 21.22 -10.84
C GLU A 337 19.30 20.80 -10.19
N ILE A 338 18.18 21.01 -10.89
CA ILE A 338 16.85 20.59 -10.45
C ILE A 338 16.73 19.06 -10.44
N ALA A 339 17.23 18.39 -11.49
CA ALA A 339 17.21 16.94 -11.58
C ALA A 339 18.05 16.31 -10.45
N LEU A 340 19.22 16.87 -10.14
CA LEU A 340 20.06 16.41 -9.03
C LEU A 340 19.40 16.62 -7.66
N ALA A 341 18.79 17.79 -7.43
CA ALA A 341 18.05 18.05 -6.20
C ALA A 341 16.89 17.06 -6.05
N ALA A 342 16.13 16.81 -7.12
CA ALA A 342 15.03 15.85 -7.14
C ALA A 342 15.52 14.41 -6.87
N ALA A 343 16.65 14.00 -7.46
CA ALA A 343 17.23 12.68 -7.26
C ALA A 343 17.67 12.47 -5.81
N SER A 344 18.36 13.46 -5.24
CA SER A 344 18.81 13.46 -3.83
C SER A 344 17.62 13.36 -2.86
N VAL A 345 16.58 14.17 -3.07
CA VAL A 345 15.38 14.14 -2.24
C VAL A 345 14.63 12.82 -2.42
N LEU A 346 14.46 12.32 -3.65
CA LEU A 346 13.80 11.05 -3.88
C LEU A 346 14.54 9.89 -3.20
N GLN A 347 15.87 9.87 -3.26
CA GLN A 347 16.68 8.89 -2.54
C GLN A 347 16.51 9.00 -1.02
N SER A 348 16.42 10.22 -0.48
CA SER A 348 16.13 10.43 0.96
C SER A 348 14.77 9.87 1.37
N ILE A 349 13.76 10.06 0.51
CA ILE A 349 12.39 9.58 0.70
C ILE A 349 12.39 8.06 0.65
N GLU A 350 13.00 7.45 -0.37
CA GLU A 350 13.09 6.00 -0.52
C GLU A 350 13.78 5.33 0.66
N ASN A 351 14.90 5.92 1.15
CA ASN A 351 15.59 5.42 2.34
C ASN A 351 14.68 5.45 3.58
N LYS A 352 13.92 6.54 3.77
CA LYS A 352 13.02 6.68 4.91
C LYS A 352 11.79 5.78 4.77
N VAL A 353 11.25 5.61 3.57
CA VAL A 353 10.18 4.64 3.26
C VAL A 353 10.65 3.23 3.57
N ALA A 354 11.84 2.84 3.10
CA ALA A 354 12.43 1.53 3.37
C ALA A 354 12.65 1.28 4.86
N LEU A 355 13.12 2.29 5.61
CA LEU A 355 13.26 2.20 7.06
C LEU A 355 11.91 1.99 7.77
N ASN A 356 10.88 2.73 7.35
CA ASN A 356 9.53 2.58 7.90
C ASN A 356 8.91 1.21 7.56
N GLN A 357 9.09 0.74 6.32
CA GLN A 357 8.66 -0.61 5.92
C GLN A 357 9.38 -1.70 6.70
N ALA A 358 10.69 -1.54 6.96
CA ALA A 358 11.45 -2.49 7.79
C ALA A 358 10.96 -2.47 9.25
N PHE A 359 10.62 -1.30 9.78
CA PHE A 359 10.04 -1.17 11.12
C PHE A 359 8.65 -1.83 11.20
N ASP A 360 7.77 -1.59 10.22
CA ASP A 360 6.45 -2.22 10.11
C ASP A 360 6.57 -3.75 10.02
N LEU A 361 7.45 -4.25 9.15
CA LEU A 361 7.76 -5.69 9.04
C LEU A 361 8.25 -6.27 10.38
N GLY A 362 9.05 -5.50 11.14
CA GLY A 362 9.51 -5.87 12.48
C GLY A 362 8.36 -5.98 13.50
N LEU A 363 7.41 -5.04 13.49
CA LEU A 363 6.20 -5.09 14.32
C LEU A 363 5.32 -6.29 13.94
N ASP A 364 5.22 -6.59 12.65
CA ASP A 364 4.48 -7.74 12.12
C ASP A 364 5.11 -9.07 12.54
N ALA A 365 6.44 -9.17 12.46
CA ALA A 365 7.20 -10.30 12.96
C ALA A 365 7.01 -10.50 14.47
N LEU A 366 7.04 -9.41 15.25
CA LEU A 366 6.84 -9.45 16.70
C LEU A 366 5.43 -9.90 17.08
N SER A 367 4.42 -9.42 16.34
CA SER A 367 3.03 -9.86 16.50
C SER A 367 2.89 -11.36 16.22
N LEU A 368 3.43 -11.84 15.10
CA LEU A 368 3.35 -13.25 14.75
C LEU A 368 4.11 -14.13 15.76
N ALA A 369 5.30 -13.69 16.21
CA ALA A 369 6.06 -14.35 17.27
C ALA A 369 5.25 -14.47 18.57
N SER A 370 4.46 -13.45 18.91
CA SER A 370 3.61 -13.46 20.11
C SER A 370 2.48 -14.48 20.00
N ILE A 371 1.85 -14.58 18.82
CA ILE A 371 0.82 -15.58 18.54
C ILE A 371 1.42 -16.98 18.67
N TYR A 372 2.55 -17.24 18.02
CA TYR A 372 3.22 -18.54 18.08
C TYR A 372 3.70 -18.88 19.48
N PHE A 373 4.23 -17.91 20.22
CA PHE A 373 4.62 -18.12 21.61
C PHE A 373 3.41 -18.49 22.48
N LEU A 374 2.29 -17.77 22.36
CA LEU A 374 1.09 -18.02 23.15
C LEU A 374 0.46 -19.39 22.81
N ALA A 375 0.48 -19.79 21.53
CA ALA A 375 0.05 -21.11 21.10
C ALA A 375 1.00 -22.23 21.58
N ALA A 376 2.32 -21.98 21.57
CA ALA A 376 3.36 -22.96 21.88
C ALA A 376 3.63 -23.13 23.38
N ILE A 377 3.44 -22.11 24.22
CA ILE A 377 3.86 -22.16 25.63
C ILE A 377 3.15 -23.29 26.39
N GLY A 378 1.86 -23.54 26.15
CA GLY A 378 1.14 -24.66 26.75
C GLY A 378 1.68 -26.03 26.30
N LEU A 379 2.06 -26.13 25.03
CA LEU A 379 2.68 -27.33 24.48
C LEU A 379 4.10 -27.54 25.04
N ALA A 380 4.89 -26.47 25.20
CA ALA A 380 6.23 -26.51 25.78
C ALA A 380 6.23 -27.08 27.20
N ILE A 381 5.19 -26.73 27.99
CA ILE A 381 5.02 -27.21 29.36
C ILE A 381 4.69 -28.70 29.39
N THR A 382 3.67 -29.10 28.62
CA THR A 382 3.22 -30.50 28.60
C THR A 382 4.30 -31.43 28.07
N PHE A 383 4.96 -31.04 26.97
CA PHE A 383 6.02 -31.82 26.38
C PHE A 383 7.30 -31.80 27.24
N GLY A 384 7.65 -30.66 27.84
CA GLY A 384 8.84 -30.52 28.67
C GLY A 384 8.81 -31.30 29.98
N VAL A 385 7.62 -31.46 30.58
CA VAL A 385 7.47 -32.17 31.86
C VAL A 385 7.26 -33.67 31.66
N MET A 386 6.41 -34.05 30.70
CA MET A 386 5.98 -35.46 30.54
C MET A 386 6.68 -36.19 29.39
N GLY A 387 7.38 -35.48 28.49
CA GLY A 387 7.98 -36.09 27.30
C GLY A 387 6.96 -36.62 26.29
N VAL A 388 5.70 -36.23 26.42
CA VAL A 388 4.59 -36.68 25.56
C VAL A 388 4.27 -35.63 24.51
N ILE A 389 4.25 -36.04 23.25
CA ILE A 389 3.79 -35.21 22.13
C ILE A 389 2.26 -35.27 22.08
N ASN A 390 1.60 -34.12 22.19
CA ASN A 390 0.14 -34.00 22.16
C ASN A 390 -0.34 -33.30 20.88
N MET A 391 -0.81 -34.08 19.90
CA MET A 391 -1.36 -33.53 18.65
C MET A 391 -2.75 -32.88 18.85
N ALA A 392 -3.47 -33.20 19.93
CA ALA A 392 -4.75 -32.58 20.26
C ALA A 392 -4.60 -31.18 20.88
N HIS A 393 -3.38 -30.68 21.10
CA HIS A 393 -3.15 -29.37 21.69
C HIS A 393 -3.82 -28.23 20.90
N GLY A 394 -3.81 -28.31 19.57
CA GLY A 394 -4.50 -27.34 18.71
C GLY A 394 -6.01 -27.27 18.97
N GLU A 395 -6.63 -28.38 19.39
CA GLU A 395 -8.06 -28.40 19.68
C GLU A 395 -8.41 -27.70 20.99
N PHE A 396 -7.46 -27.57 21.92
CA PHE A 396 -7.68 -26.72 23.10
C PHE A 396 -7.66 -25.24 22.72
N ILE A 397 -6.86 -24.84 21.73
CA ILE A 397 -6.91 -23.49 21.15
C ILE A 397 -8.29 -23.26 20.51
N MET A 398 -8.76 -24.21 19.69
CA MET A 398 -10.09 -24.16 19.08
C MET A 398 -11.21 -24.05 20.15
N MET A 399 -11.16 -24.88 21.18
CA MET A 399 -12.15 -24.88 22.28
C MET A 399 -12.18 -23.55 23.04
N GLY A 400 -11.02 -22.93 23.23
CA GLY A 400 -10.90 -21.59 23.79
C GLY A 400 -11.56 -20.52 22.93
N ALA A 401 -11.30 -20.53 21.62
CA ALA A 401 -11.90 -19.61 20.67
C ALA A 401 -13.44 -19.73 20.64
N TYR A 402 -13.96 -20.96 20.60
CA TYR A 402 -15.41 -21.20 20.68
C TYR A 402 -16.00 -20.82 22.04
N THR A 403 -15.26 -20.94 23.13
CA THR A 403 -15.70 -20.43 24.44
C THR A 403 -15.92 -18.93 24.39
N GLY A 404 -14.99 -18.18 23.79
CA GLY A 404 -15.16 -16.74 23.56
C GLY A 404 -16.42 -16.43 22.75
N TYR A 405 -16.64 -17.17 21.66
CA TYR A 405 -17.81 -16.99 20.80
C TYR A 405 -19.13 -17.26 21.56
N VAL A 406 -19.20 -18.36 22.31
CA VAL A 406 -20.40 -18.71 23.09
C VAL A 406 -20.67 -17.67 24.19
N VAL A 407 -19.63 -17.16 24.86
CA VAL A 407 -19.79 -16.11 25.86
C VAL A 407 -20.36 -14.83 25.24
N GLN A 408 -19.93 -14.45 24.03
CA GLN A 408 -20.49 -13.31 23.30
C GLN A 408 -21.97 -13.49 22.91
N GLN A 409 -22.44 -14.72 22.71
CA GLN A 409 -23.87 -14.96 22.46
C GLN A 409 -24.73 -14.75 23.72
N ILE A 410 -24.13 -14.86 24.92
CA ILE A 410 -24.84 -14.73 26.20
C ILE A 410 -24.70 -13.31 26.77
N VAL A 411 -23.52 -12.70 26.62
CA VAL A 411 -23.18 -11.37 27.12
C VAL A 411 -23.00 -10.43 25.92
N PRO A 412 -23.98 -9.55 25.64
CA PRO A 412 -23.92 -8.65 24.48
C PRO A 412 -22.82 -7.59 24.56
N ASP A 413 -22.36 -7.25 25.76
CA ASP A 413 -21.25 -6.32 25.96
C ASP A 413 -19.92 -7.01 25.60
N TYR A 414 -19.31 -6.59 24.50
CA TYR A 414 -18.07 -7.18 24.00
C TYR A 414 -16.90 -7.06 24.99
N THR A 415 -16.82 -5.99 25.77
CA THR A 415 -15.72 -5.81 26.74
C THR A 415 -15.87 -6.79 27.90
N VAL A 416 -17.08 -6.88 28.47
CA VAL A 416 -17.37 -7.82 29.55
C VAL A 416 -17.25 -9.27 29.06
N SER A 417 -17.67 -9.54 27.82
CA SER A 417 -17.61 -10.87 27.22
C SER A 417 -16.18 -11.41 27.18
N ILE A 418 -15.17 -10.59 26.81
CA ILE A 418 -13.77 -11.03 26.73
C ILE A 418 -13.18 -11.23 28.13
N ILE A 419 -13.46 -10.32 29.05
CA ILE A 419 -12.99 -10.43 30.45
C ILE A 419 -13.51 -11.72 31.09
N LEU A 420 -14.74 -12.12 30.76
CA LEU A 420 -15.33 -13.38 31.22
C LEU A 420 -14.86 -14.59 30.42
N ALA A 421 -14.61 -14.43 29.11
CA ALA A 421 -14.16 -15.49 28.22
C ALA A 421 -12.78 -16.01 28.60
N LEU A 422 -11.83 -15.16 29.01
CA LEU A 422 -10.46 -15.60 29.34
C LEU A 422 -10.43 -16.61 30.52
N PRO A 423 -11.04 -16.33 31.70
CA PRO A 423 -11.11 -17.32 32.78
C PRO A 423 -11.95 -18.55 32.44
N LEU A 424 -13.06 -18.38 31.70
CA LEU A 424 -13.90 -19.51 31.30
C LEU A 424 -13.21 -20.43 30.31
N ALA A 425 -12.52 -19.88 29.31
CA ALA A 425 -11.73 -20.63 28.35
C ALA A 425 -10.66 -21.44 29.09
N PHE A 426 -9.94 -20.82 30.03
CA PHE A 426 -8.98 -21.52 30.88
C PHE A 426 -9.64 -22.67 31.65
N ALA A 427 -10.76 -22.43 32.32
CA ALA A 427 -11.42 -23.43 33.16
C ALA A 427 -11.93 -24.63 32.33
N ILE A 428 -12.54 -24.35 31.18
CA ILE A 428 -13.07 -25.37 30.27
C ILE A 428 -11.94 -26.21 29.68
N THR A 429 -10.90 -25.57 29.13
CA THR A 429 -9.80 -26.31 28.51
C THR A 429 -8.89 -26.96 29.54
N PHE A 430 -8.75 -26.40 30.74
CA PHE A 430 -8.12 -27.07 31.88
C PHE A 430 -8.85 -28.36 32.23
N GLY A 431 -10.19 -28.30 32.37
CA GLY A 431 -11.02 -29.47 32.64
C GLY A 431 -10.93 -30.52 31.54
N ALA A 432 -10.99 -30.09 30.27
CA ALA A 432 -10.85 -30.97 29.12
C ALA A 432 -9.45 -31.61 29.05
N GLY A 433 -8.40 -30.87 29.36
CA GLY A 433 -7.03 -31.36 29.46
C GLY A 433 -6.88 -32.41 30.55
N VAL A 434 -7.40 -32.15 31.75
CA VAL A 434 -7.43 -33.11 32.86
C VAL A 434 -8.20 -34.38 32.49
N ALA A 435 -9.34 -34.25 31.81
CA ALA A 435 -10.12 -35.38 31.34
C ALA A 435 -9.33 -36.22 30.33
N MET A 436 -8.67 -35.58 29.35
CA MET A 436 -7.85 -36.27 28.36
C MET A 436 -6.65 -36.98 28.99
N GLU A 437 -5.99 -36.34 29.96
CA GLU A 437 -4.88 -36.95 30.70
C GLU A 437 -5.35 -38.20 31.45
N ARG A 438 -6.45 -38.10 32.20
CA ARG A 438 -6.96 -39.20 33.04
C ARG A 438 -7.57 -40.34 32.24
N LEU A 439 -8.23 -40.05 31.13
CA LEU A 439 -8.92 -41.08 30.37
C LEU A 439 -7.99 -41.78 29.39
N VAL A 440 -6.99 -41.08 28.83
CA VAL A 440 -6.17 -41.60 27.73
C VAL A 440 -4.69 -41.58 28.06
N ILE A 441 -4.11 -40.39 28.30
CA ILE A 441 -2.64 -40.23 28.32
C ILE A 441 -1.99 -41.02 29.45
N ARG A 442 -2.62 -41.10 30.63
CA ARG A 442 -2.04 -41.83 31.78
C ARG A 442 -1.72 -43.29 31.49
N TRP A 443 -2.46 -43.90 30.57
CA TRP A 443 -2.29 -45.30 30.19
C TRP A 443 -1.16 -45.50 29.17
N LEU A 444 -0.70 -44.41 28.55
CA LEU A 444 0.21 -44.42 27.41
C LEU A 444 1.54 -43.69 27.69
N TYR A 445 1.79 -43.20 28.91
CA TYR A 445 3.02 -42.44 29.25
C TYR A 445 4.34 -43.08 28.79
N HIS A 446 4.41 -44.41 28.76
CA HIS A 446 5.62 -45.16 28.40
C HIS A 446 5.66 -45.55 26.90
N ARG A 447 4.72 -45.04 26.10
CA ARG A 447 4.49 -45.42 24.70
C ARG A 447 4.30 -44.16 23.84
N PRO A 448 5.39 -43.45 23.50
CA PRO A 448 5.31 -42.13 22.86
C PRO A 448 4.62 -42.15 21.49
N LEU A 449 4.87 -43.17 20.66
CA LEU A 449 4.23 -43.33 19.36
C LEU A 449 2.73 -43.59 19.48
N GLU A 450 2.32 -44.43 20.43
CA GLU A 450 0.90 -44.72 20.71
C GLU A 450 0.18 -43.49 21.24
N THR A 451 0.86 -42.66 22.05
CA THR A 451 0.28 -41.41 22.56
C THR A 451 0.08 -40.38 21.45
N LEU A 452 1.02 -40.29 20.50
CA LEU A 452 0.88 -39.44 19.32
C LEU A 452 -0.32 -39.86 18.47
N LEU A 453 -0.46 -41.16 18.19
CA LEU A 453 -1.60 -41.70 17.43
C LEU A 453 -2.93 -41.49 18.17
N ALA A 454 -2.97 -41.71 19.48
CA ALA A 454 -4.16 -41.52 20.29
C ALA A 454 -4.59 -40.04 20.33
N THR A 455 -3.66 -39.11 20.53
CA THR A 455 -3.95 -37.67 20.55
C THR A 455 -4.35 -37.14 19.16
N PHE A 456 -3.80 -37.70 18.08
CA PHE A 456 -4.26 -37.40 16.72
C PHE A 456 -5.71 -37.87 16.50
N GLY A 457 -6.06 -39.09 16.93
CA GLY A 457 -7.45 -39.58 16.87
C GLY A 457 -8.43 -38.73 17.68
N ILE A 458 -8.01 -38.25 18.86
CA ILE A 458 -8.80 -37.31 19.67
C ILE A 458 -8.96 -35.97 18.97
N SER A 459 -7.91 -35.46 18.30
CA SER A 459 -7.99 -34.22 17.53
C SER A 459 -9.09 -34.31 16.47
N ILE A 460 -9.09 -35.36 15.65
CA ILE A 460 -10.14 -35.58 14.64
C ILE A 460 -11.53 -35.66 15.28
N ALA A 461 -11.66 -36.37 16.41
CA ALA A 461 -12.93 -36.48 17.13
C ALA A 461 -13.42 -35.12 17.63
N LEU A 462 -12.56 -34.30 18.23
CA LEU A 462 -12.89 -32.96 18.73
C LEU A 462 -13.25 -32.00 17.60
N GLN A 463 -12.53 -32.03 16.48
CA GLN A 463 -12.87 -31.25 15.28
C GLN A 463 -14.26 -31.63 14.77
N GLN A 464 -14.57 -32.92 14.70
CA GLN A 464 -15.88 -33.38 14.23
C GLN A 464 -16.99 -32.99 15.21
N ILE A 465 -16.74 -33.07 16.52
CA ILE A 465 -17.69 -32.59 17.55
C ILE A 465 -17.94 -31.09 17.36
N ALA A 466 -16.90 -30.28 17.15
CA ALA A 466 -17.05 -28.85 16.91
C ALA A 466 -17.85 -28.57 15.63
N LYS A 467 -17.61 -29.30 14.54
CA LYS A 467 -18.40 -29.22 13.30
C LYS A 467 -19.87 -29.56 13.52
N ASN A 468 -20.17 -30.55 14.35
CA ASN A 468 -21.54 -30.95 14.65
C ASN A 468 -22.29 -29.91 15.51
N ILE A 469 -21.59 -29.23 16.43
CA ILE A 469 -22.20 -28.25 17.35
C ILE A 469 -22.31 -26.87 16.69
N PHE A 470 -21.24 -26.39 16.07
CA PHE A 470 -21.12 -25.01 15.58
C PHE A 470 -21.26 -24.87 14.06
N GLY A 471 -21.22 -25.98 13.33
CA GLY A 471 -21.20 -26.02 11.87
C GLY A 471 -19.79 -25.97 11.28
N THR A 472 -19.72 -25.96 9.95
CA THR A 472 -18.46 -25.85 9.18
C THR A 472 -18.11 -24.42 8.80
N GLN A 473 -19.03 -23.48 9.01
CA GLN A 473 -18.83 -22.06 8.69
C GLN A 473 -18.00 -21.36 9.78
N ALA A 474 -17.20 -20.39 9.35
CA ALA A 474 -16.45 -19.54 10.25
C ALA A 474 -17.40 -18.69 11.12
N ARG A 475 -17.15 -18.68 12.43
CA ARG A 475 -17.87 -17.85 13.41
C ARG A 475 -17.02 -16.62 13.75
N PRO A 476 -17.57 -15.39 13.63
CA PRO A 476 -16.82 -14.20 14.01
C PRO A 476 -16.78 -14.09 15.54
N LEU A 477 -15.60 -13.78 16.08
CA LEU A 477 -15.44 -13.32 17.45
C LEU A 477 -15.17 -11.82 17.37
N THR A 478 -16.14 -11.02 17.78
CA THR A 478 -16.09 -9.57 17.57
C THR A 478 -15.25 -8.90 18.65
N SER A 479 -14.36 -7.99 18.26
CA SER A 479 -13.59 -7.17 19.20
C SER A 479 -14.44 -6.01 19.75
N PRO A 480 -14.21 -5.57 21.00
CA PRO A 480 -14.80 -4.34 21.53
C PRO A 480 -14.18 -3.10 20.88
N ASP A 481 -14.86 -1.96 20.98
CA ASP A 481 -14.48 -0.69 20.36
C ASP A 481 -13.04 -0.23 20.67
N TRP A 482 -12.52 -0.52 21.87
CA TRP A 482 -11.15 -0.15 22.26
C TRP A 482 -10.05 -1.04 21.65
N LEU A 483 -10.42 -2.20 21.09
CA LEU A 483 -9.56 -3.05 20.28
C LEU A 483 -9.77 -2.85 18.78
N ASP A 484 -10.78 -2.08 18.40
CA ASP A 484 -11.08 -1.80 17.01
C ASP A 484 -10.12 -0.74 16.45
N GLY A 485 -9.75 -0.90 15.17
CA GLY A 485 -8.81 -0.03 14.48
C GLY A 485 -7.32 -0.31 14.75
N SER A 486 -6.50 0.73 14.53
CA SER A 486 -5.04 0.67 14.60
C SER A 486 -4.44 1.92 15.22
N LEU A 487 -3.28 1.75 15.83
CA LEU A 487 -2.39 2.84 16.19
C LEU A 487 -1.56 3.19 14.95
N VAL A 488 -1.90 4.32 14.33
CA VAL A 488 -1.24 4.85 13.13
C VAL A 488 -0.11 5.78 13.55
N PHE A 489 1.12 5.44 13.19
CA PHE A 489 2.28 6.33 13.40
C PHE A 489 2.48 7.28 12.22
N ASN A 490 2.32 6.75 11.00
CA ASN A 490 2.38 7.47 9.73
C ASN A 490 1.67 6.64 8.64
N ASP A 491 1.70 7.10 7.39
CA ASP A 491 1.03 6.45 6.24
C ASP A 491 1.55 5.03 5.92
N ILE A 492 2.70 4.64 6.46
CA ILE A 492 3.36 3.35 6.19
C ILE A 492 3.21 2.40 7.38
N VAL A 493 3.36 2.92 8.60
CA VAL A 493 3.44 2.12 9.83
C VAL A 493 2.15 2.25 10.62
N ALA A 494 1.42 1.15 10.71
CA ALA A 494 0.22 1.06 11.52
C ALA A 494 0.09 -0.33 12.16
N ILE A 495 -0.11 -0.37 13.47
CA ILE A 495 -0.30 -1.62 14.21
C ILE A 495 -1.72 -1.70 14.76
N SER A 496 -2.43 -2.79 14.43
CA SER A 496 -3.77 -3.02 14.99
C SER A 496 -3.72 -3.18 16.51
N TYR A 497 -4.70 -2.61 17.23
CA TYR A 497 -4.79 -2.76 18.69
C TYR A 497 -4.92 -4.23 19.12
N ILE A 498 -5.51 -5.10 18.29
CA ILE A 498 -5.57 -6.54 18.52
C ILE A 498 -4.16 -7.16 18.61
N ARG A 499 -3.23 -6.74 17.73
CA ARG A 499 -1.85 -7.23 17.73
C ARG A 499 -1.10 -6.80 18.99
N ILE A 500 -1.29 -5.54 19.41
CA ILE A 500 -0.75 -5.02 20.69
C ILE A 500 -1.33 -5.84 21.86
N ALA A 501 -2.63 -6.09 21.87
CA ALA A 501 -3.29 -6.84 22.94
C ALA A 501 -2.76 -8.28 23.03
N ILE A 502 -2.52 -8.96 21.90
CA ILE A 502 -1.91 -10.29 21.87
C ILE A 502 -0.48 -10.25 22.43
N PHE A 503 0.33 -9.25 22.05
CA PHE A 503 1.68 -9.09 22.58
C PHE A 503 1.67 -8.89 24.11
N VAL A 504 0.80 -8.00 24.62
CA VAL A 504 0.63 -7.77 26.05
C VAL A 504 0.15 -9.04 26.75
N LEU A 505 -0.82 -9.75 26.17
CA LEU A 505 -1.32 -11.00 26.71
C LEU A 505 -0.22 -12.08 26.77
N ALA A 506 0.60 -12.21 25.74
CA ALA A 506 1.74 -13.11 25.71
C ALA A 506 2.74 -12.79 26.84
N LEU A 507 3.05 -11.51 27.09
CA LEU A 507 3.89 -11.10 28.21
C LEU A 507 3.24 -11.38 29.57
N LEU A 508 1.94 -11.13 29.71
CA LEU A 508 1.18 -11.47 30.92
C LEU A 508 1.21 -12.98 31.20
N PHE A 509 1.07 -13.82 30.17
CA PHE A 509 1.19 -15.26 30.32
C PHE A 509 2.60 -15.71 30.65
N LEU A 510 3.62 -15.14 30.01
CA LEU A 510 5.00 -15.41 30.37
C LEU A 510 5.26 -15.05 31.84
N ALA A 511 4.79 -13.88 32.30
CA ALA A 511 4.94 -13.45 33.68
C ALA A 511 4.17 -14.36 34.66
N MET A 512 2.91 -14.68 34.35
CA MET A 512 2.08 -15.62 35.11
C MET A 512 2.76 -16.99 35.21
N PHE A 513 3.25 -17.50 34.09
CA PHE A 513 3.95 -18.76 34.00
C PHE A 513 5.22 -18.76 34.87
N LEU A 514 6.07 -17.74 34.72
CA LEU A 514 7.30 -17.63 35.51
C LEU A 514 7.00 -17.52 37.00
N LEU A 515 5.94 -16.81 37.38
CA LEU A 515 5.48 -16.72 38.77
C LEU A 515 5.04 -18.09 39.27
N VAL A 516 4.16 -18.79 38.54
CA VAL A 516 3.67 -20.12 38.93
C VAL A 516 4.84 -21.10 39.05
N MET A 517 5.73 -21.16 38.07
CA MET A 517 6.80 -22.17 38.04
C MET A 517 7.97 -21.86 38.98
N ASN A 518 8.30 -20.59 39.22
CA ASN A 518 9.44 -20.23 40.06
C ASN A 518 9.09 -19.90 41.50
N ARG A 519 7.87 -19.42 41.77
CA ARG A 519 7.48 -18.92 43.11
C ARG A 519 6.45 -19.80 43.82
N THR A 520 5.77 -20.74 43.16
CA THR A 520 4.71 -21.54 43.80
C THR A 520 5.13 -22.98 44.12
N ARG A 521 4.37 -23.62 45.03
CA ARG A 521 4.55 -25.04 45.38
C ARG A 521 4.38 -25.96 44.17
N LEU A 522 3.41 -25.68 43.30
CA LEU A 522 3.19 -26.46 42.08
C LEU A 522 4.45 -26.49 41.21
N GLY A 523 5.09 -25.34 41.00
CA GLY A 523 6.34 -25.27 40.23
C GLY A 523 7.50 -26.06 40.85
N LEU A 524 7.61 -26.05 42.18
CA LEU A 524 8.60 -26.85 42.91
C LEU A 524 8.33 -28.35 42.78
N GLU A 525 7.07 -28.77 42.93
CA GLU A 525 6.64 -30.16 42.79
C GLU A 525 6.83 -30.67 41.35
N VAL A 526 6.50 -29.86 40.34
CA VAL A 526 6.75 -30.17 38.93
C VAL A 526 8.23 -30.41 38.68
N ARG A 527 9.12 -29.51 39.13
CA ARG A 527 10.57 -29.71 38.97
C ARG A 527 11.10 -30.93 39.70
N ALA A 528 10.56 -31.25 40.87
CA ALA A 528 10.95 -32.45 41.61
C ALA A 528 10.53 -33.73 40.86
N VAL A 529 9.29 -33.74 40.33
CA VAL A 529 8.75 -34.88 39.56
C VAL A 529 9.48 -35.04 38.24
N THR A 530 9.82 -33.98 37.51
CA THR A 530 10.55 -34.09 36.23
C THR A 530 11.97 -34.62 36.41
N GLN A 531 12.63 -34.32 37.53
CA GLN A 531 13.99 -34.80 37.79
C GLN A 531 14.02 -36.26 38.21
N ASN A 532 13.15 -36.66 39.14
CA ASN A 532 13.06 -38.05 39.59
C ASN A 532 11.66 -38.35 40.18
N PRO A 533 10.73 -38.90 39.37
CA PRO A 533 9.36 -39.18 39.82
C PRO A 533 9.30 -40.14 41.01
N ARG A 534 10.20 -41.13 41.06
CA ARG A 534 10.24 -42.15 42.15
C ARG A 534 10.67 -41.53 43.48
N MET A 535 11.68 -40.67 43.45
CA MET A 535 12.14 -39.98 44.65
C MET A 535 11.10 -38.97 45.15
N ALA A 536 10.46 -38.22 44.23
CA ALA A 536 9.37 -37.32 44.57
C ALA A 536 8.20 -38.06 45.24
N ALA A 537 7.84 -39.26 44.74
CA ALA A 537 6.82 -40.12 45.34
C ALA A 537 7.19 -40.55 46.77
N SER A 538 8.44 -40.93 47.03
CA SER A 538 8.92 -41.26 48.38
C SER A 538 8.88 -40.08 49.35
N MET A 539 8.92 -38.85 48.84
CA MET A 539 8.81 -37.62 49.63
C MET A 539 7.35 -37.14 49.81
N GLY A 540 6.36 -37.95 49.40
CA GLY A 540 4.93 -37.67 49.57
C GLY A 540 4.30 -36.82 48.45
N ILE A 541 5.02 -36.51 47.37
CA ILE A 541 4.48 -35.82 46.19
C ILE A 541 3.84 -36.87 45.29
N ASN A 542 2.56 -36.73 44.92
CA ASN A 542 1.89 -37.66 44.00
C ASN A 542 2.21 -37.28 42.53
N PRO A 543 3.05 -38.05 41.79
CA PRO A 543 3.46 -37.66 40.44
C PRO A 543 2.29 -37.61 39.45
N ASP A 544 1.31 -38.51 39.58
CA ASP A 544 0.13 -38.54 38.70
C ASP A 544 -0.72 -37.28 38.87
N ARG A 545 -0.85 -36.77 40.11
CA ARG A 545 -1.55 -35.51 40.36
C ARG A 545 -0.80 -34.33 39.73
N ILE A 546 0.52 -34.32 39.82
CA ILE A 546 1.35 -33.25 39.24
C ILE A 546 1.29 -33.28 37.71
N ASN A 547 1.37 -34.44 37.09
CA ASN A 547 1.22 -34.59 35.63
C ASN A 547 -0.16 -34.14 35.17
N MET A 548 -1.23 -34.57 35.87
CA MET A 548 -2.60 -34.12 35.59
C MET A 548 -2.76 -32.60 35.68
N LEU A 549 -2.28 -31.97 36.76
CA LEU A 549 -2.37 -30.51 36.94
C LEU A 549 -1.53 -29.76 35.90
N THR A 550 -0.36 -30.29 35.55
CA THR A 550 0.51 -29.70 34.52
C THR A 550 -0.12 -29.79 33.14
N PHE A 551 -0.72 -30.93 32.82
CA PHE A 551 -1.44 -31.14 31.57
C PHE A 551 -2.63 -30.18 31.46
N GLY A 552 -3.48 -30.14 32.49
CA GLY A 552 -4.60 -29.20 32.58
C GLY A 552 -4.14 -27.75 32.46
N PHE A 553 -3.05 -27.36 33.12
CA PHE A 553 -2.53 -25.99 33.06
C PHE A 553 -2.06 -25.62 31.65
N GLY A 554 -1.36 -26.53 30.95
CA GLY A 554 -0.95 -26.34 29.56
C GLY A 554 -2.15 -26.19 28.61
N SER A 555 -3.17 -27.05 28.75
CA SER A 555 -4.44 -26.94 27.99
C SER A 555 -5.22 -25.66 28.33
N GLY A 556 -5.20 -25.26 29.61
CA GLY A 556 -5.77 -24.00 30.10
C GLY A 556 -5.21 -22.79 29.37
N ILE A 557 -3.88 -22.69 29.31
CA ILE A 557 -3.20 -21.61 28.58
C ILE A 557 -3.52 -21.65 27.08
N ALA A 558 -3.59 -22.85 26.49
CA ALA A 558 -3.99 -23.01 25.09
C ALA A 558 -5.41 -22.47 24.83
N GLY A 559 -6.34 -22.66 25.76
CA GLY A 559 -7.68 -22.09 25.67
C GLY A 559 -7.67 -20.56 25.67
N ILE A 560 -6.84 -19.96 26.52
CA ILE A 560 -6.70 -18.51 26.52
C ILE A 560 -6.06 -18.00 25.23
N ALA A 561 -5.04 -18.71 24.72
CA ALA A 561 -4.47 -18.46 23.40
C ALA A 561 -5.55 -18.49 22.32
N GLY A 562 -6.48 -19.44 22.40
CA GLY A 562 -7.65 -19.57 21.54
C GLY A 562 -8.53 -18.33 21.49
N VAL A 563 -8.86 -17.74 22.64
CA VAL A 563 -9.66 -16.50 22.69
C VAL A 563 -8.92 -15.36 21.97
N ALA A 564 -7.62 -15.20 22.24
CA ALA A 564 -6.83 -14.13 21.64
C ALA A 564 -6.64 -14.31 20.13
N ILE A 565 -6.33 -15.54 19.69
CA ILE A 565 -6.21 -15.90 18.29
C ILE A 565 -7.55 -15.75 17.57
N GLY A 566 -8.67 -16.11 18.22
CA GLY A 566 -10.01 -15.93 17.67
C GLY A 566 -10.41 -14.47 17.44
N LEU A 567 -9.83 -13.52 18.19
CA LEU A 567 -10.05 -12.09 17.94
C LEU A 567 -9.25 -11.60 16.73
N TYR A 568 -8.11 -12.23 16.46
CA TYR A 568 -7.25 -11.90 15.32
C TYR A 568 -7.64 -12.62 14.03
N ALA A 569 -8.06 -13.88 14.14
CA ALA A 569 -8.39 -14.77 13.04
C ALA A 569 -9.79 -15.38 13.26
N LYS A 570 -10.45 -15.79 12.18
CA LYS A 570 -11.84 -16.29 12.27
C LYS A 570 -11.90 -17.62 13.02
N VAL A 571 -12.91 -17.80 13.88
CA VAL A 571 -13.08 -19.06 14.62
C VAL A 571 -13.63 -20.13 13.67
N THR A 572 -12.85 -21.17 13.42
CA THR A 572 -13.24 -22.33 12.61
C THR A 572 -12.98 -23.62 13.36
N SER A 573 -13.68 -24.69 12.97
CA SER A 573 -13.51 -26.02 13.56
C SER A 573 -12.19 -26.70 13.17
N GLU A 574 -11.39 -26.09 12.30
CA GLU A 574 -10.09 -26.60 11.84
C GLU A 574 -8.93 -25.68 12.25
N MET A 575 -9.22 -24.53 12.88
CA MET A 575 -8.21 -23.55 13.33
C MET A 575 -7.10 -24.20 14.17
N GLY A 576 -7.41 -25.21 14.97
CA GLY A 576 -6.40 -25.93 15.76
C GLY A 576 -5.28 -26.56 14.91
N ALA A 577 -5.61 -27.05 13.71
CA ALA A 577 -4.66 -27.65 12.78
C ALA A 577 -3.69 -26.61 12.20
N ASP A 578 -4.16 -25.38 11.98
CA ASP A 578 -3.33 -24.29 11.44
C ASP A 578 -2.22 -23.88 12.41
N TYR A 579 -2.49 -23.96 13.72
CA TYR A 579 -1.54 -23.52 14.76
C TYR A 579 -0.75 -24.65 15.41
N ILE A 580 -1.19 -25.91 15.37
CA ILE A 580 -0.47 -27.01 16.04
C ILE A 580 0.91 -27.25 15.43
N VAL A 581 1.02 -27.22 14.10
CA VAL A 581 2.27 -27.43 13.38
C VAL A 581 3.27 -26.33 13.75
N GLN A 582 2.84 -25.07 13.72
CA GLN A 582 3.67 -23.92 14.07
C GLN A 582 4.06 -23.91 15.56
N SER A 583 3.15 -24.31 16.44
CA SER A 583 3.40 -24.44 17.87
C SER A 583 4.46 -25.51 18.15
N PHE A 584 4.36 -26.66 17.49
CA PHE A 584 5.33 -27.74 17.62
C PHE A 584 6.70 -27.32 17.08
N MET A 585 6.74 -26.74 15.88
CA MET A 585 7.95 -26.17 15.26
C MET A 585 8.65 -25.18 16.20
N THR A 586 7.87 -24.28 16.82
CA THR A 586 8.35 -23.30 17.80
C THR A 586 8.98 -23.96 19.02
N VAL A 587 8.36 -24.99 19.60
CA VAL A 587 8.90 -25.70 20.77
C VAL A 587 10.18 -26.47 20.41
N VAL A 588 10.20 -27.15 19.26
CA VAL A 588 11.35 -27.94 18.82
C VAL A 588 12.54 -27.06 18.49
N VAL A 589 12.33 -25.99 17.72
CA VAL A 589 13.38 -25.00 17.40
C VAL A 589 13.88 -24.34 18.69
N GLY A 590 12.98 -23.96 19.59
CA GLY A 590 13.34 -23.34 20.86
C GLY A 590 14.17 -24.22 21.80
N GLY A 591 13.89 -25.52 21.79
CA GLY A 591 14.40 -26.49 22.75
C GLY A 591 13.27 -26.98 23.65
N VAL A 592 12.94 -28.27 23.52
CA VAL A 592 11.83 -28.93 24.21
C VAL A 592 11.94 -28.75 25.71
N GLY A 593 10.93 -28.16 26.35
CA GLY A 593 10.87 -28.00 27.81
C GLY A 593 11.65 -26.82 28.40
N ASN A 594 12.18 -25.94 27.55
CA ASN A 594 12.72 -24.65 28.00
C ASN A 594 11.87 -23.49 27.47
N ILE A 595 11.26 -22.73 28.38
CA ILE A 595 10.33 -21.63 28.03
C ILE A 595 11.05 -20.45 27.39
N TRP A 596 12.26 -20.12 27.86
CA TRP A 596 13.10 -19.13 27.17
C TRP A 596 13.49 -19.63 25.78
N GLY A 597 13.72 -20.94 25.66
CA GLY A 597 13.87 -21.61 24.38
C GLY A 597 12.64 -21.39 23.49
N THR A 598 11.44 -21.69 24.00
CA THR A 598 10.16 -21.50 23.28
C THR A 598 9.94 -20.05 22.87
N LEU A 599 10.29 -19.07 23.72
CA LEU A 599 10.21 -17.64 23.37
C LEU A 599 11.14 -17.30 22.21
N LEU A 600 12.42 -17.67 22.29
CA LEU A 600 13.38 -17.45 21.20
C LEU A 600 13.01 -18.22 19.93
N GLY A 601 12.46 -19.42 20.09
CA GLY A 601 11.94 -20.23 18.98
C GLY A 601 10.77 -19.53 18.29
N ALA A 602 9.83 -18.97 19.06
CA ALA A 602 8.68 -18.26 18.51
C ALA A 602 9.11 -16.98 17.79
N THR A 603 10.06 -16.24 18.37
CA THR A 603 10.67 -15.07 17.72
C THR A 603 11.37 -15.46 16.43
N LEU A 604 12.20 -16.52 16.43
CA LEU A 604 12.91 -16.96 15.23
C LEU A 604 11.93 -17.42 14.14
N VAL A 605 10.98 -18.28 14.48
CA VAL A 605 9.99 -18.82 13.54
C VAL A 605 9.09 -17.70 13.01
N GLY A 606 8.60 -16.80 13.86
CA GLY A 606 7.77 -15.66 13.45
C GLY A 606 8.51 -14.69 12.52
N SER A 607 9.75 -14.30 12.88
CA SER A 607 10.57 -13.40 12.06
C SER A 607 10.98 -14.00 10.73
N VAL A 608 11.40 -15.28 10.72
CA VAL A 608 11.75 -15.98 9.47
C VAL A 608 10.52 -16.12 8.59
N GLN A 609 9.34 -16.38 9.15
CA GLN A 609 8.13 -16.51 8.35
C GLN A 609 7.79 -15.20 7.65
N LYS A 610 7.78 -14.09 8.40
CA LYS A 610 7.50 -12.78 7.83
C LYS A 610 8.57 -12.31 6.86
N GLY A 611 9.84 -12.64 7.10
CA GLY A 611 10.92 -12.40 6.15
C GLY A 611 10.74 -13.17 4.84
N ILE A 612 10.34 -14.45 4.88
CA ILE A 612 10.07 -15.23 3.67
C ILE A 612 8.84 -14.71 2.92
N GLU A 613 7.77 -14.34 3.64
CA GLU A 613 6.57 -13.73 3.06
C GLU A 613 6.89 -12.38 2.38
N TRP A 614 7.76 -11.56 2.98
CA TRP A 614 8.22 -10.30 2.40
C TRP A 614 9.06 -10.49 1.13
N LEU A 615 9.93 -11.51 1.10
CA LEU A 615 10.71 -11.85 -0.10
C LEU A 615 9.88 -12.49 -1.22
N ASN A 616 8.76 -13.15 -0.88
CA ASN A 616 7.86 -13.79 -1.86
C ASN A 616 6.38 -13.40 -1.66
N PRO A 617 5.99 -12.14 -1.92
CA PRO A 617 4.62 -11.67 -1.68
C PRO A 617 3.56 -12.41 -2.49
N SER A 618 3.92 -12.96 -3.65
CA SER A 618 3.01 -13.61 -4.59
C SER A 618 2.67 -15.07 -4.24
N ASN A 619 3.40 -15.71 -3.30
CA ASN A 619 3.18 -17.12 -2.97
C ASN A 619 3.35 -17.42 -1.47
N THR A 620 2.29 -17.16 -0.69
CA THR A 620 2.25 -17.43 0.75
C THR A 620 2.35 -18.92 1.11
N LEU A 621 1.95 -19.83 0.21
CA LEU A 621 2.09 -21.28 0.40
C LEU A 621 3.56 -21.72 0.33
N ALA A 622 4.37 -21.05 -0.51
CA ALA A 622 5.80 -21.29 -0.56
C ALA A 622 6.48 -20.92 0.78
N ALA A 623 5.98 -19.92 1.50
CA ALA A 623 6.52 -19.53 2.80
C ALA A 623 6.44 -20.67 3.84
N GLN A 624 5.33 -21.42 3.87
CA GLN A 624 5.20 -22.59 4.74
C GLN A 624 6.20 -23.70 4.36
N THR A 625 6.37 -23.95 3.06
CA THR A 625 7.30 -24.97 2.57
C THR A 625 8.74 -24.61 2.92
N TYR A 626 9.15 -23.37 2.66
CA TYR A 626 10.49 -22.89 3.01
C TYR A 626 10.72 -22.86 4.52
N MET A 627 9.70 -22.55 5.31
CA MET A 627 9.78 -22.64 6.77
C MET A 627 10.07 -24.07 7.23
N ILE A 628 9.35 -25.07 6.70
CA ILE A 628 9.59 -26.47 7.06
C ILE A 628 11.03 -26.88 6.69
N LEU A 629 11.49 -26.53 5.49
CA LEU A 629 12.87 -26.79 5.06
C LEU A 629 13.90 -26.11 5.96
N PHE A 630 13.67 -24.84 6.30
CA PHE A 630 14.53 -24.09 7.23
C PHE A 630 14.62 -24.78 8.58
N ILE A 631 13.50 -25.25 9.13
CA ILE A 631 13.49 -25.93 10.43
C ILE A 631 14.17 -27.29 10.36
N ILE A 632 13.94 -28.07 9.30
CA ILE A 632 14.65 -29.35 9.09
C ILE A 632 16.17 -29.10 9.09
N LEU A 633 16.64 -28.09 8.33
CA LEU A 633 18.05 -27.72 8.26
C LEU A 633 18.56 -27.23 9.63
N PHE A 634 17.78 -26.38 10.30
CA PHE A 634 18.12 -25.86 11.62
C PHE A 634 18.29 -26.99 12.65
N ILE A 635 17.37 -27.94 12.69
CA ILE A 635 17.42 -29.09 13.61
C ILE A 635 18.62 -29.99 13.28
N GLN A 636 18.97 -30.17 12.01
CA GLN A 636 20.17 -30.93 11.63
C GLN A 636 21.45 -30.30 12.21
N PHE A 637 21.55 -28.97 12.24
CA PHE A 637 22.68 -28.26 12.84
C PHE A 637 22.59 -28.10 14.37
N ARG A 638 21.37 -27.96 14.90
CA ARG A 638 21.06 -27.72 16.33
C ARG A 638 19.97 -28.70 16.81
N PRO A 639 20.27 -30.00 16.97
CA PRO A 639 19.27 -31.02 17.30
C PRO A 639 18.63 -30.85 18.69
N ARG A 640 19.26 -30.07 19.58
CA ARG A 640 18.76 -29.75 20.92
C ARG A 640 17.98 -28.42 20.99
N GLY A 641 17.74 -27.77 19.84
CA GLY A 641 17.14 -26.45 19.75
C GLY A 641 18.10 -25.29 20.08
N ILE A 642 17.56 -24.07 20.13
CA ILE A 642 18.30 -22.84 20.46
C ILE A 642 18.88 -22.92 21.87
N ILE A 643 18.05 -23.31 22.86
CA ILE A 643 18.47 -23.49 24.26
C ILE A 643 18.26 -24.94 24.68
N ALA A 644 19.37 -25.66 24.85
CA ALA A 644 19.34 -27.02 25.39
C ALA A 644 18.98 -27.02 26.90
N LEU A 645 18.21 -28.01 27.34
CA LEU A 645 18.06 -28.30 28.78
C LEU A 645 19.40 -28.78 29.36
N LYS A 646 19.80 -28.20 30.49
CA LYS A 646 20.92 -28.69 31.28
C LYS A 646 20.43 -29.72 32.31
N GLY A 647 20.85 -30.98 32.18
CA GLY A 647 20.60 -32.04 33.16
C GLY A 647 20.84 -33.45 32.62
N ARG A 648 21.02 -34.45 33.50
CA ARG A 648 21.27 -35.88 33.15
C ARG A 648 20.16 -36.55 32.33
N ALA A 649 18.99 -35.92 32.20
CA ALA A 649 17.90 -36.37 31.32
C ALA A 649 18.22 -36.16 29.82
N ALA A 650 19.24 -35.38 29.47
CA ALA A 650 19.69 -35.17 28.09
C ALA A 650 20.66 -36.27 27.58
N GLU A 651 21.02 -37.23 28.42
CA GLU A 651 21.97 -38.33 28.15
C GLU A 651 21.31 -39.72 28.16
N ALA A 652 19.98 -39.81 28.31
CA ALA A 652 19.22 -41.07 28.34
C ALA A 652 18.52 -41.37 27.00
#